data_AF-A0AAT9FHU1-F1
#
_entry.id   AF-A0AAT9FHU1-F1
#
_cell.length_a   1.000
_cell.length_b   1.000
_cell.length_c   1.000
_cell.angle_alpha   90.00
_cell.angle_beta   90.00
_cell.angle_gamma   90.00
#
_symmetry.space_group_name_H-M   'P 1'
#
loop_
_entity.id
_entity.type
_entity.pdbx_description
1 polymer ?
#
loop_
_entity_poly.entity_id
_entity_poly.type
_entity_poly.pdbx_seq_one_letter_code
_entity_poly.pdbx_strand_id
1 'polypeptide(L)'
;MTFRYLQCPLGFLALIIGAKIVHAIDYNITDYGAVSGGGDDLAAIHAAIADAVPGDRVLIPAGDFQISNSIVPKAGIAVVGAGRDLTKVEFMGTSPKPMIRIQSSGLDGVELTGFTLDGLGTSLATQGIEASGTKGHYIHGIRVSNLTDGSGFGPHGIYCSGSVRDSIFEDNEFVNIGVASTWGAGIRLAAGCSGNIVRGNLIDHVGRGGILLNGATDTIIRNNTVIRSGQTGPGLGIEVWGDSDRTIVEDNVIDHWLSIDRSDFVAVRRNTVIAADGSLQLIGLEMAGGTGNVFTGNMIGVGHHIGLSLSGNAEKTKTYIARNTFTDSETWGAQLQDDGGVVRQLYFYQNTFSEADSELPNLYDAPTVGIRFNAANNGAGIRQLVFDGNSITDNDQNAIALFGHLKTAGIDQLSFVNNTITNNGGSVIQNYAGMPNIEWHGNTVSGNGNNNVPSNTGFTANAKPTVQVSGPNTVGVGETAHFSMIYTDDGLDAATDVLWDLDSGLPVTAENSVMTYSSPGTHTIALVVWDEQGRAAHATHTLTVVVPTDSDGDGLYDHHEIEIHGTSPTNPDTDNDGYFDGAEVYFHTSPLSDEITPDRSVAIRKTSIAEIELTFATKLGLSYKIEKSSLLTSVSWQDVETSIPGTGQLATRQYPITETPSQVFYRMRRE
;
A
#
# COMPACT_ATOMS: atom_id res chain seq x y z
N MET A 1 -2.14 -15.43 -38.44
CA MET A 1 -2.25 -15.27 -36.99
C MET A 1 -0.91 -14.78 -36.49
N THR A 2 -0.86 -13.51 -36.12
CA THR A 2 0.36 -12.78 -35.80
C THR A 2 0.31 -12.50 -34.30
N PHE A 3 1.07 -13.24 -33.50
CA PHE A 3 1.16 -13.00 -32.07
C PHE A 3 1.95 -11.70 -31.84
N ARG A 4 1.27 -10.65 -31.39
CA ARG A 4 1.89 -9.47 -30.80
C ARG A 4 2.26 -9.81 -29.36
N TYR A 5 3.51 -9.58 -29.00
CA TYR A 5 3.99 -9.56 -27.62
C TYR A 5 3.15 -8.57 -26.81
N LEU A 6 2.40 -9.06 -25.82
CA LEU A 6 1.89 -8.23 -24.74
C LEU A 6 3.04 -8.03 -23.75
N GLN A 7 3.28 -6.75 -23.42
CA GLN A 7 4.23 -6.34 -22.41
C GLN A 7 3.85 -6.96 -21.07
N CYS A 8 4.84 -7.61 -20.46
CA CYS A 8 4.85 -7.99 -19.06
C CYS A 8 4.55 -6.75 -18.21
N PRO A 9 3.55 -6.76 -17.31
CA PRO A 9 3.52 -5.74 -16.27
C PRO A 9 4.75 -6.01 -15.41
N LEU A 10 5.62 -5.00 -15.29
CA LEU A 10 6.79 -5.06 -14.44
C LEU A 10 6.36 -5.63 -13.09
N GLY A 11 6.81 -6.85 -12.80
CA GLY A 11 6.94 -7.30 -11.43
C GLY A 11 7.66 -6.19 -10.69
N PHE A 12 7.12 -5.81 -9.53
CA PHE A 12 7.76 -4.91 -8.60
C PHE A 12 9.21 -5.39 -8.43
N LEU A 13 10.11 -4.79 -9.21
CA LEU A 13 11.46 -4.62 -8.79
C LEU A 13 11.25 -3.78 -7.55
N ALA A 14 11.27 -4.42 -6.38
CA ALA A 14 11.81 -3.78 -5.20
C ALA A 14 13.09 -3.16 -5.73
N LEU A 15 13.04 -1.85 -6.00
CA LEU A 15 14.23 -1.11 -6.27
C LEU A 15 14.96 -1.27 -4.94
N ILE A 16 15.87 -2.23 -4.92
CA ILE A 16 16.95 -2.28 -3.96
C ILE A 16 17.70 -0.97 -4.26
N ILE A 17 17.19 0.15 -3.74
CA ILE A 17 18.03 1.25 -3.29
C ILE A 17 18.67 0.74 -1.98
N GLY A 18 19.45 -0.30 -2.17
CA GLY A 18 20.28 -0.98 -1.20
C GLY A 18 21.57 -1.42 -1.90
N ALA A 19 21.85 -0.87 -3.09
CA ALA A 19 23.23 -0.58 -3.42
C ALA A 19 23.71 0.39 -2.35
N LYS A 20 24.27 -0.15 -1.26
CA LYS A 20 25.25 0.56 -0.45
C LYS A 20 26.21 1.16 -1.46
N ILE A 21 26.06 2.45 -1.75
CA ILE A 21 27.13 3.20 -2.36
C ILE A 21 28.24 3.06 -1.32
N VAL A 22 29.31 2.37 -1.70
CA VAL A 22 30.53 2.38 -0.89
C VAL A 22 30.96 3.84 -0.87
N HIS A 23 30.57 4.56 0.17
CA HIS A 23 30.88 5.97 0.30
C HIS A 23 32.39 6.11 0.34
N ALA A 24 32.94 6.88 -0.61
CA ALA A 24 34.37 6.83 -0.86
C ALA A 24 35.14 7.76 0.08
N ILE A 25 34.61 8.96 0.35
CA ILE A 25 35.29 9.99 1.15
C ILE A 25 34.31 10.76 2.05
N ASP A 26 34.77 11.09 3.26
CA ASP A 26 34.10 11.96 4.21
C ASP A 26 34.74 13.35 4.21
N TYR A 27 33.92 14.40 4.05
CA TYR A 27 34.33 15.80 4.12
C TYR A 27 33.73 16.43 5.38
N ASN A 28 34.53 16.58 6.43
CA ASN A 28 34.07 17.18 7.69
C ASN A 28 34.10 18.70 7.58
N ILE A 29 32.97 19.36 7.82
CA ILE A 29 32.86 20.83 7.68
C ILE A 29 33.82 21.61 8.60
N THR A 30 34.32 21.00 9.68
CA THR A 30 35.33 21.62 10.56
C THR A 30 36.69 21.75 9.89
N ASP A 31 37.04 20.86 8.94
CA ASP A 31 38.23 21.00 8.10
C ASP A 31 38.11 22.17 7.11
N TYR A 32 36.87 22.64 6.88
CA TYR A 32 36.53 23.79 6.06
C TYR A 32 36.26 25.06 6.88
N GLY A 33 36.49 25.02 8.21
CA GLY A 33 36.42 26.18 9.08
C GLY A 33 35.07 26.41 9.78
N ALA A 34 34.13 25.45 9.71
CA ALA A 34 32.91 25.52 10.52
C ALA A 34 33.23 25.39 12.01
N VAL A 35 32.53 26.14 12.86
CA VAL A 35 32.74 26.15 14.31
C VAL A 35 31.38 26.14 15.00
N SER A 36 31.11 25.09 15.79
CA SER A 36 29.89 25.00 16.60
C SER A 36 29.76 26.24 17.51
N GLY A 37 28.61 26.91 17.46
CA GLY A 37 28.34 28.16 18.19
C GLY A 37 29.19 29.35 17.73
N GLY A 38 29.90 29.23 16.59
CA GLY A 38 30.87 30.20 16.08
C GLY A 38 30.29 31.26 15.14
N GLY A 39 29.00 31.16 14.78
CA GLY A 39 28.32 32.06 13.85
C GLY A 39 27.87 31.35 12.58
N ASP A 40 27.89 32.05 11.44
CA ASP A 40 27.42 31.51 10.14
C ASP A 40 28.44 30.55 9.51
N ASP A 41 28.10 29.27 9.50
CA ASP A 41 28.92 28.15 9.01
C ASP A 41 28.64 27.79 7.54
N LEU A 42 27.71 28.49 6.89
CA LEU A 42 27.24 28.13 5.55
C LEU A 42 28.38 28.05 4.51
N ALA A 43 29.37 28.97 4.59
CA ALA A 43 30.49 28.99 3.66
C ALA A 43 31.37 27.73 3.79
N ALA A 44 31.59 27.25 5.01
CA ALA A 44 32.34 26.02 5.26
C ALA A 44 31.56 24.78 4.78
N ILE A 45 30.25 24.74 5.03
CA ILE A 45 29.36 23.68 4.54
C ILE A 45 29.40 23.63 3.00
N HIS A 46 29.26 24.77 2.32
CA HIS A 46 29.29 24.82 0.86
C HIS A 46 30.67 24.49 0.28
N ALA A 47 31.76 24.80 0.97
CA ALA A 47 33.10 24.40 0.55
C ALA A 47 33.29 22.88 0.62
N ALA A 48 32.83 22.23 1.69
CA ALA A 48 32.82 20.76 1.79
C ALA A 48 31.94 20.12 0.70
N ILE A 49 30.75 20.66 0.46
CA ILE A 49 29.86 20.22 -0.63
C ILE A 49 30.53 20.43 -1.99
N ALA A 50 31.29 21.50 -2.20
CA ALA A 50 31.97 21.78 -3.46
C ALA A 50 33.00 20.68 -3.81
N ASP A 51 33.68 20.13 -2.81
CA ASP A 51 34.69 19.08 -3.00
C ASP A 51 34.08 17.66 -3.14
N ALA A 52 32.95 17.38 -2.48
CA ALA A 52 32.31 16.06 -2.51
C ALA A 52 31.82 15.64 -3.92
N VAL A 53 32.00 14.39 -4.35
CA VAL A 53 31.42 13.88 -5.61
C VAL A 53 30.31 12.86 -5.35
N PRO A 54 29.50 12.44 -6.35
CA PRO A 54 28.45 11.44 -6.11
C PRO A 54 29.00 10.18 -5.41
N GLY A 55 28.37 9.82 -4.30
CA GLY A 55 28.78 8.76 -3.38
C GLY A 55 29.51 9.24 -2.13
N ASP A 56 30.04 10.45 -2.10
CA ASP A 56 30.72 11.00 -0.91
C ASP A 56 29.73 11.50 0.16
N ARG A 57 30.26 11.75 1.36
CA ARG A 57 29.51 12.30 2.50
C ARG A 57 30.10 13.62 2.96
N VAL A 58 29.24 14.60 3.19
CA VAL A 58 29.58 15.83 3.90
C VAL A 58 29.13 15.67 5.34
N LEU A 59 30.09 15.63 6.26
CA LEU A 59 29.84 15.39 7.68
C LEU A 59 29.67 16.70 8.44
N ILE A 60 28.53 16.84 9.12
CA ILE A 60 28.25 17.90 10.09
C ILE A 60 28.39 17.25 11.48
N PRO A 61 29.49 17.47 12.22
CA PRO A 61 29.71 16.75 13.48
C PRO A 61 28.70 17.17 14.55
N ALA A 62 28.80 16.57 15.75
CA ALA A 62 27.97 17.00 16.87
C ALA A 62 28.25 18.48 17.22
N GLY A 63 27.20 19.24 17.47
CA GLY A 63 27.27 20.68 17.72
C GLY A 63 26.13 21.47 17.09
N ASP A 64 26.14 22.78 17.36
CA ASP A 64 25.17 23.75 16.87
C ASP A 64 25.82 24.63 15.78
N PHE A 65 25.38 24.50 14.54
CA PHE A 65 25.92 25.21 13.38
C PHE A 65 24.86 26.15 12.81
N GLN A 66 25.22 27.38 12.48
CA GLN A 66 24.23 28.35 12.00
C GLN A 66 24.36 28.59 10.50
N ILE A 67 23.24 28.84 9.82
CA ILE A 67 23.21 29.13 8.38
C ILE A 67 22.44 30.42 8.10
N SER A 68 23.04 31.32 7.33
CA SER A 68 22.38 32.57 6.89
C SER A 68 21.55 32.43 5.62
N ASN A 69 21.65 31.31 4.91
CA ASN A 69 20.98 31.03 3.63
C ASN A 69 20.86 29.51 3.42
N SER A 70 20.20 29.07 2.34
CA SER A 70 19.96 27.65 2.08
C SER A 70 21.25 26.84 1.89
N ILE A 71 21.32 25.66 2.51
CA ILE A 71 22.25 24.60 2.10
C ILE A 71 21.77 24.07 0.74
N VAL A 72 22.69 23.95 -0.22
CA VAL A 72 22.40 23.44 -1.58
C VAL A 72 23.31 22.23 -1.83
N PRO A 73 22.82 20.99 -1.63
CA PRO A 73 23.59 19.77 -1.90
C PRO A 73 23.90 19.58 -3.39
N LYS A 74 24.75 18.60 -3.71
CA LYS A 74 24.97 18.14 -5.10
C LYS A 74 24.32 16.78 -5.35
N ALA A 75 24.13 16.45 -6.63
CA ALA A 75 23.58 15.15 -7.01
C ALA A 75 24.40 13.99 -6.43
N GLY A 76 23.72 12.98 -5.91
CA GLY A 76 24.32 11.73 -5.43
C GLY A 76 25.18 11.80 -4.17
N ILE A 77 25.26 12.95 -3.48
CA ILE A 77 26.01 13.05 -2.20
C ILE A 77 25.08 12.82 -1.01
N ALA A 78 25.66 12.44 0.12
CA ALA A 78 24.98 12.47 1.41
C ALA A 78 25.43 13.67 2.26
N VAL A 79 24.50 14.35 2.92
CA VAL A 79 24.81 15.26 4.04
C VAL A 79 24.42 14.54 5.32
N VAL A 80 25.38 14.33 6.21
CA VAL A 80 25.26 13.42 7.34
C VAL A 80 25.66 14.11 8.63
N GLY A 81 24.75 14.15 9.59
CA GLY A 81 25.06 14.61 10.95
C GLY A 81 25.48 13.47 11.88
N ALA A 82 25.93 13.79 13.09
CA ALA A 82 26.30 12.80 14.10
C ALA A 82 25.10 12.08 14.75
N GLY A 83 23.88 12.55 14.48
CA GLY A 83 22.61 12.09 15.03
C GLY A 83 21.66 13.27 15.20
N ARG A 84 20.35 13.07 14.98
CA ARG A 84 19.36 14.16 15.04
C ARG A 84 19.35 14.92 16.36
N ASP A 85 19.69 14.27 17.47
CA ASP A 85 19.78 14.90 18.80
C ASP A 85 21.17 15.45 19.14
N LEU A 86 22.16 15.25 18.26
CA LEU A 86 23.57 15.62 18.48
C LEU A 86 24.05 16.73 17.56
N THR A 87 23.52 16.81 16.35
CA THR A 87 23.87 17.82 15.34
C THR A 87 22.66 18.70 15.07
N LYS A 88 22.81 20.00 15.27
CA LYS A 88 21.78 21.01 15.02
C LYS A 88 22.25 22.02 14.00
N VAL A 89 21.43 22.30 13.00
CA VAL A 89 21.63 23.36 12.00
C VAL A 89 20.54 24.39 12.19
N GLU A 90 20.92 25.61 12.56
CA GLU A 90 20.01 26.68 12.96
C GLU A 90 19.90 27.78 11.90
N PHE A 91 18.69 28.20 11.56
CA PHE A 91 18.50 29.26 10.58
C PHE A 91 18.64 30.67 11.21
N MET A 92 19.61 31.45 10.73
CA MET A 92 19.86 32.84 11.15
C MET A 92 19.79 33.84 9.98
N GLY A 93 19.22 33.42 8.85
CA GLY A 93 19.13 34.24 7.65
C GLY A 93 18.24 35.47 7.81
N THR A 94 18.60 36.55 7.13
CA THR A 94 17.85 37.83 7.15
C THR A 94 16.87 37.98 5.99
N SER A 95 16.61 36.91 5.23
CA SER A 95 15.67 36.90 4.11
C SER A 95 14.95 35.55 4.00
N PRO A 96 13.72 35.51 3.46
CA PRO A 96 12.94 34.28 3.35
C PRO A 96 13.64 33.21 2.49
N LYS A 97 13.96 32.05 3.08
CA LYS A 97 14.60 30.92 2.42
C LYS A 97 14.20 29.59 3.07
N PRO A 98 14.14 28.48 2.31
CA PRO A 98 14.17 27.15 2.91
C PRO A 98 15.55 26.88 3.51
N MET A 99 15.63 26.05 4.55
CA MET A 99 16.92 25.72 5.17
C MET A 99 17.78 24.84 4.24
N ILE A 100 17.17 23.89 3.54
CA ILE A 100 17.80 23.12 2.47
C ILE A 100 17.01 23.30 1.17
N ARG A 101 17.72 23.55 0.07
CA ARG A 101 17.15 23.65 -1.28
C ARG A 101 17.74 22.60 -2.21
N ILE A 102 16.87 21.74 -2.73
CA ILE A 102 17.12 20.69 -3.72
C ILE A 102 16.36 21.08 -5.00
N GLN A 103 16.85 22.12 -5.69
CA GLN A 103 16.20 22.66 -6.86
C GLN A 103 17.23 22.92 -7.95
N SER A 104 17.28 22.04 -8.95
CA SER A 104 17.97 22.19 -10.24
C SER A 104 17.82 20.90 -11.04
N SER A 105 17.68 20.99 -12.36
CA SER A 105 17.64 19.79 -13.21
C SER A 105 18.91 18.95 -13.01
N GLY A 106 18.76 17.67 -12.66
CA GLY A 106 19.89 16.75 -12.48
C GLY A 106 20.47 16.71 -11.06
N LEU A 107 19.88 17.45 -10.11
CA LEU A 107 20.22 17.36 -8.68
C LEU A 107 19.45 16.19 -8.05
N ASP A 108 19.71 14.97 -8.54
CA ASP A 108 19.04 13.73 -8.14
C ASP A 108 19.85 12.98 -7.07
N GLY A 109 19.23 12.05 -6.35
CA GLY A 109 19.97 11.10 -5.50
C GLY A 109 20.61 11.69 -4.24
N VAL A 110 20.11 12.84 -3.75
CA VAL A 110 20.59 13.44 -2.50
C VAL A 110 20.11 12.62 -1.30
N GLU A 111 21.02 12.31 -0.39
CA GLU A 111 20.72 11.76 0.92
C GLU A 111 20.91 12.81 2.02
N LEU A 112 19.96 12.88 2.96
CA LEU A 112 20.02 13.77 4.13
C LEU A 112 19.70 12.94 5.38
N THR A 113 20.62 12.91 6.36
CA THR A 113 20.40 12.12 7.57
C THR A 113 21.15 12.61 8.80
N GLY A 114 20.61 12.32 9.99
CA GLY A 114 21.33 12.41 11.25
C GLY A 114 21.54 13.82 11.81
N PHE A 115 20.66 14.78 11.52
CA PHE A 115 20.73 16.13 12.10
C PHE A 115 19.34 16.74 12.32
N THR A 116 19.29 17.81 13.12
CA THR A 116 18.12 18.68 13.27
C THR A 116 18.27 19.93 12.41
N LEU A 117 17.23 20.30 11.65
CA LEU A 117 17.03 21.62 11.06
C LEU A 117 16.11 22.43 11.98
N ASP A 118 16.61 23.46 12.64
CA ASP A 118 15.81 24.32 13.53
C ASP A 118 15.62 25.72 12.94
N GLY A 119 14.36 26.10 12.68
CA GLY A 119 14.01 27.44 12.23
C GLY A 119 14.08 28.52 13.31
N LEU A 120 14.31 28.15 14.58
CA LEU A 120 14.36 29.07 15.72
C LEU A 120 13.12 29.97 15.87
N GLY A 121 11.97 29.54 15.36
CA GLY A 121 10.73 30.31 15.38
C GLY A 121 10.73 31.56 14.49
N THR A 122 11.70 31.73 13.59
CA THR A 122 11.68 32.82 12.62
C THR A 122 10.68 32.55 11.51
N SER A 123 10.03 33.60 10.99
CA SER A 123 9.19 33.53 9.79
C SER A 123 10.00 33.53 8.48
N LEU A 124 11.32 33.69 8.58
CA LEU A 124 12.22 33.72 7.41
C LEU A 124 12.67 32.31 6.97
N ALA A 125 12.55 31.31 7.85
CA ALA A 125 12.76 29.91 7.48
C ALA A 125 11.48 29.38 6.82
N THR A 126 11.39 29.51 5.50
CA THR A 126 10.12 29.28 4.77
C THR A 126 9.75 27.82 4.62
N GLN A 127 10.72 26.91 4.62
CA GLN A 127 10.57 25.46 4.60
C GLN A 127 11.77 24.83 5.31
N GLY A 128 11.63 23.62 5.87
CA GLY A 128 12.79 22.85 6.29
C GLY A 128 13.59 22.43 5.06
N ILE A 129 12.93 21.65 4.19
CA ILE A 129 13.50 21.16 2.94
C ILE A 129 12.54 21.49 1.80
N GLU A 130 13.08 22.10 0.74
CA GLU A 130 12.36 22.37 -0.50
C GLU A 130 13.01 21.59 -1.65
N ALA A 131 12.25 20.70 -2.30
CA ALA A 131 12.67 19.95 -3.48
C ALA A 131 11.78 20.25 -4.69
N SER A 132 12.38 20.38 -5.89
CA SER A 132 11.62 20.60 -7.12
C SER A 132 12.30 20.06 -8.36
N GLY A 133 11.57 19.25 -9.14
CA GLY A 133 12.02 18.73 -10.44
C GLY A 133 13.19 17.76 -10.39
N THR A 134 13.29 16.99 -9.31
CA THR A 134 14.40 16.07 -9.00
C THR A 134 13.87 14.68 -8.62
N LYS A 135 14.73 13.68 -8.41
CA LYS A 135 14.28 12.33 -8.04
C LYS A 135 15.29 11.53 -7.22
N GLY A 136 14.82 10.41 -6.66
CA GLY A 136 15.68 9.42 -6.01
C GLY A 136 16.26 9.91 -4.68
N HIS A 137 15.62 10.86 -4.00
CA HIS A 137 16.12 11.37 -2.73
C HIS A 137 15.87 10.39 -1.60
N TYR A 138 16.78 10.40 -0.62
CA TYR A 138 16.62 9.62 0.60
C TYR A 138 16.80 10.53 1.82
N ILE A 139 15.68 10.96 2.39
CA ILE A 139 15.67 11.89 3.52
C ILE A 139 15.19 11.09 4.72
N HIS A 140 16.11 10.85 5.67
CA HIS A 140 15.82 9.93 6.76
C HIS A 140 16.50 10.28 8.06
N GLY A 141 15.89 9.91 9.19
CA GLY A 141 16.51 10.06 10.50
C GLY A 141 16.86 11.50 10.88
N ILE A 142 16.24 12.51 10.25
CA ILE A 142 16.40 13.92 10.60
C ILE A 142 15.26 14.40 11.50
N ARG A 143 15.45 15.56 12.12
CA ARG A 143 14.37 16.35 12.71
C ARG A 143 14.28 17.70 12.01
N VAL A 144 13.08 18.18 11.71
CA VAL A 144 12.82 19.57 11.35
C VAL A 144 11.94 20.17 12.43
N SER A 145 12.31 21.33 12.95
CA SER A 145 11.58 21.94 14.06
C SER A 145 11.45 23.46 14.00
N ASN A 146 10.41 23.96 14.67
CA ASN A 146 10.18 25.38 14.99
C ASN A 146 10.17 26.30 13.75
N LEU A 147 9.51 25.85 12.68
CA LEU A 147 9.20 26.72 11.55
C LEU A 147 7.92 27.49 11.87
N THR A 148 7.98 28.83 11.86
CA THR A 148 6.82 29.67 12.21
C THR A 148 6.19 30.28 10.97
N ASP A 149 4.89 30.57 11.06
CA ASP A 149 4.13 31.21 9.99
C ASP A 149 4.75 32.55 9.57
N GLY A 150 5.08 32.66 8.29
CA GLY A 150 5.30 33.94 7.62
C GLY A 150 4.07 34.26 6.78
N SER A 151 3.87 35.52 6.36
CA SER A 151 2.77 35.84 5.45
C SER A 151 2.92 35.07 4.12
N GLY A 152 2.27 33.91 3.93
CA GLY A 152 2.40 33.14 2.69
C GLY A 152 2.02 31.66 2.75
N PHE A 153 2.70 30.88 1.89
CA PHE A 153 2.50 29.44 1.67
C PHE A 153 3.49 28.62 2.51
N GLY A 154 2.99 27.75 3.37
CA GLY A 154 3.77 27.00 4.37
C GLY A 154 3.89 27.76 5.70
N PRO A 155 4.87 27.41 6.56
CA PRO A 155 6.01 26.54 6.26
C PRO A 155 5.64 25.05 6.30
N HIS A 156 6.43 24.24 5.59
CA HIS A 156 6.38 22.79 5.63
C HIS A 156 7.73 22.25 6.12
N GLY A 157 7.70 21.08 6.76
CA GLY A 157 8.92 20.34 7.08
C GLY A 157 9.63 19.93 5.80
N ILE A 158 8.90 19.26 4.91
CA ILE A 158 9.31 18.97 3.53
C ILE A 158 8.24 19.49 2.57
N TYR A 159 8.68 20.26 1.57
CA TYR A 159 7.85 20.66 0.44
C TYR A 159 8.46 20.15 -0.87
N CYS A 160 7.70 19.33 -1.59
CA CYS A 160 8.06 18.83 -2.91
C CYS A 160 7.12 19.37 -3.98
N SER A 161 7.68 19.76 -5.12
CA SER A 161 6.91 20.30 -6.26
C SER A 161 7.56 19.97 -7.61
N GLY A 162 6.92 20.32 -8.72
CA GLY A 162 7.58 20.32 -10.02
C GLY A 162 8.06 18.93 -10.49
N SER A 163 7.38 17.86 -10.09
CA SER A 163 7.75 16.46 -10.38
C SER A 163 8.92 15.89 -9.59
N VAL A 164 8.88 15.98 -8.25
CA VAL A 164 9.77 15.16 -7.41
C VAL A 164 9.31 13.69 -7.49
N ARG A 165 10.22 12.78 -7.86
CA ARG A 165 9.85 11.36 -8.07
C ARG A 165 10.72 10.38 -7.32
N ASP A 166 10.19 9.18 -7.12
CA ASP A 166 10.94 7.99 -6.67
C ASP A 166 11.78 8.27 -5.41
N SER A 167 11.30 9.14 -4.52
CA SER A 167 12.02 9.59 -3.34
C SER A 167 11.42 9.01 -2.07
N ILE A 168 12.26 8.80 -1.06
CA ILE A 168 11.89 8.19 0.21
C ILE A 168 12.11 9.21 1.34
N PHE A 169 11.04 9.45 2.09
CA PHE A 169 11.02 10.27 3.31
C PHE A 169 10.68 9.35 4.47
N GLU A 170 11.68 8.94 5.25
CA GLU A 170 11.47 7.96 6.31
C GLU A 170 12.09 8.25 7.67
N ASP A 171 11.45 7.75 8.73
CA ASP A 171 11.98 7.84 10.09
C ASP A 171 12.38 9.26 10.52
N ASN A 172 11.71 10.28 9.97
CA ASN A 172 11.95 11.69 10.28
C ASN A 172 11.01 12.19 11.38
N GLU A 173 11.40 13.28 12.03
CA GLU A 173 10.57 14.00 13.00
C GLU A 173 10.27 15.42 12.52
N PHE A 174 9.00 15.81 12.50
CA PHE A 174 8.54 17.15 12.15
C PHE A 174 7.78 17.74 13.32
N VAL A 175 8.36 18.71 14.02
CA VAL A 175 7.83 19.22 15.29
C VAL A 175 7.63 20.73 15.25
N ASN A 176 6.46 21.23 15.65
CA ASN A 176 6.15 22.66 15.65
C ASN A 176 6.30 23.30 14.26
N ILE A 177 5.62 22.74 13.26
CA ILE A 177 5.71 23.21 11.88
C ILE A 177 4.48 24.05 11.52
N GLY A 178 4.70 25.36 11.41
CA GLY A 178 3.69 26.30 10.95
C GLY A 178 2.42 26.23 11.78
N VAL A 179 2.52 26.10 13.11
CA VAL A 179 1.37 25.85 14.02
C VAL A 179 0.23 26.84 13.81
N ALA A 180 0.54 28.11 13.55
CA ALA A 180 -0.45 29.17 13.29
C ALA A 180 -0.81 29.35 11.80
N SER A 181 -0.26 28.54 10.90
CA SER A 181 -0.42 28.66 9.44
C SER A 181 -1.48 27.73 8.89
N THR A 182 -2.44 28.29 8.14
CA THR A 182 -3.45 27.53 7.38
C THR A 182 -2.88 26.79 6.17
N TRP A 183 -1.57 26.89 5.94
CA TRP A 183 -0.83 26.10 4.97
C TRP A 183 0.25 25.23 5.62
N GLY A 184 0.47 25.33 6.93
CA GLY A 184 1.53 24.62 7.62
C GLY A 184 1.32 23.11 7.57
N ALA A 185 2.36 22.33 7.24
CA ALA A 185 2.29 20.87 7.33
C ALA A 185 3.63 20.19 7.58
N GLY A 186 3.61 18.94 8.05
CA GLY A 186 4.83 18.13 8.14
C GLY A 186 5.43 17.91 6.74
N ILE A 187 4.67 17.26 5.86
CA ILE A 187 5.10 16.94 4.50
C ILE A 187 4.03 17.36 3.49
N ARG A 188 4.44 18.02 2.42
CA ARG A 188 3.57 18.34 1.28
C ARG A 188 4.19 17.90 -0.05
N LEU A 189 3.48 17.04 -0.78
CA LEU A 189 3.83 16.64 -2.15
C LEU A 189 2.83 17.27 -3.12
N ALA A 190 3.29 18.19 -3.96
CA ALA A 190 2.44 18.93 -4.89
C ALA A 190 2.43 18.33 -6.30
N ALA A 191 1.66 18.98 -7.19
CA ALA A 191 1.28 18.44 -8.48
C ALA A 191 2.47 17.97 -9.31
N GLY A 192 2.33 16.77 -9.86
CA GLY A 192 3.33 16.10 -10.71
C GLY A 192 4.36 15.27 -9.94
N CYS A 193 4.41 15.34 -8.60
CA CYS A 193 5.21 14.39 -7.82
C CYS A 193 4.65 12.98 -7.97
N SER A 194 5.50 11.96 -8.06
CA SER A 194 5.03 10.57 -8.19
C SER A 194 6.02 9.52 -7.71
N GLY A 195 5.52 8.35 -7.32
CA GLY A 195 6.38 7.22 -6.92
C GLY A 195 7.11 7.43 -5.58
N ASN A 196 6.66 8.40 -4.77
CA ASN A 196 7.33 8.74 -3.52
C ASN A 196 6.82 7.87 -2.36
N ILE A 197 7.68 7.67 -1.37
CA ILE A 197 7.37 6.90 -0.17
C ILE A 197 7.53 7.80 1.05
N VAL A 198 6.48 7.92 1.85
CA VAL A 198 6.45 8.60 3.14
C VAL A 198 6.18 7.55 4.21
N ARG A 199 7.19 7.15 4.98
CA ARG A 199 7.02 6.06 5.95
C ARG A 199 7.72 6.24 7.29
N GLY A 200 7.14 5.75 8.37
CA GLY A 200 7.83 5.75 9.68
C GLY A 200 8.06 7.14 10.29
N ASN A 201 7.47 8.20 9.73
CA ASN A 201 7.71 9.56 10.22
C ASN A 201 6.84 9.86 11.44
N LEU A 202 7.38 10.64 12.37
CA LEU A 202 6.63 11.31 13.43
C LEU A 202 6.36 12.76 13.00
N ILE A 203 5.09 13.13 12.91
CA ILE A 203 4.66 14.51 12.64
C ILE A 203 3.85 14.97 13.84
N ASP A 204 4.29 16.03 14.47
CA ASP A 204 3.79 16.46 15.77
C ASP A 204 3.63 17.98 15.85
N HIS A 205 2.43 18.42 16.22
CA HIS A 205 2.11 19.82 16.47
C HIS A 205 2.34 20.70 15.22
N VAL A 206 1.45 20.57 14.24
CA VAL A 206 1.57 21.23 12.93
C VAL A 206 0.30 21.98 12.53
N GLY A 207 0.43 22.98 11.66
CA GLY A 207 -0.65 23.89 11.24
C GLY A 207 -1.88 23.22 10.62
N ARG A 208 -2.07 23.31 9.30
CA ARG A 208 -3.24 22.75 8.61
C ARG A 208 -3.27 21.22 8.61
N GLY A 209 -2.13 20.59 8.36
CA GLY A 209 -2.08 19.18 7.95
C GLY A 209 -0.85 18.43 8.44
N GLY A 210 -0.93 17.11 8.61
CA GLY A 210 0.25 16.27 8.77
C GLY A 210 0.95 16.02 7.43
N ILE A 211 0.34 15.17 6.60
CA ILE A 211 0.83 14.79 5.27
C ILE A 211 -0.21 15.20 4.22
N LEU A 212 0.18 16.05 3.27
CA LEU A 212 -0.72 16.59 2.26
C LEU A 212 -0.23 16.24 0.85
N LEU A 213 -1.06 15.54 0.09
CA LEU A 213 -0.89 15.38 -1.35
C LEU A 213 -1.76 16.40 -2.09
N ASN A 214 -1.29 16.85 -3.25
CA ASN A 214 -2.04 17.72 -4.16
C ASN A 214 -1.64 17.39 -5.59
N GLY A 215 -2.35 16.49 -6.27
CA GLY A 215 -1.99 15.98 -7.59
C GLY A 215 -0.68 15.19 -7.60
N ALA A 216 -0.38 14.49 -6.51
CA ALA A 216 0.78 13.61 -6.40
C ALA A 216 0.31 12.16 -6.49
N THR A 217 0.79 11.42 -7.48
CA THR A 217 0.29 10.07 -7.78
C THR A 217 1.25 8.99 -7.28
N ASP A 218 0.83 7.73 -7.28
CA ASP A 218 1.73 6.58 -7.02
C ASP A 218 2.49 6.70 -5.69
N THR A 219 1.88 7.35 -4.71
CA THR A 219 2.53 7.66 -3.44
C THR A 219 2.17 6.60 -2.41
N ILE A 220 3.15 6.19 -1.60
CA ILE A 220 2.95 5.27 -0.48
C ILE A 220 3.11 6.06 0.81
N ILE A 221 2.08 6.08 1.65
CA ILE A 221 2.05 6.69 2.97
C ILE A 221 1.81 5.57 3.98
N ARG A 222 2.85 5.12 4.69
CA ARG A 222 2.72 3.94 5.57
C ARG A 222 3.43 4.08 6.92
N ASN A 223 2.85 3.56 8.00
CA ASN A 223 3.49 3.52 9.33
C ASN A 223 3.90 4.90 9.87
N ASN A 224 3.22 5.99 9.49
CA ASN A 224 3.48 7.30 10.05
C ASN A 224 2.65 7.52 11.32
N THR A 225 3.19 8.29 12.25
CA THR A 225 2.45 8.80 13.42
C THR A 225 2.23 10.30 13.23
N VAL A 226 0.98 10.71 13.07
CA VAL A 226 0.56 12.11 12.92
C VAL A 226 -0.27 12.49 14.14
N ILE A 227 0.30 13.34 14.99
CA ILE A 227 -0.31 13.78 16.24
C ILE A 227 -0.31 15.30 16.36
N ARG A 228 -1.30 15.85 17.05
CA ARG A 228 -1.53 17.28 17.26
C ARG A 228 -1.44 18.08 15.96
N SER A 229 -1.86 17.47 14.84
CA SER A 229 -1.97 18.16 13.56
C SER A 229 -3.17 19.11 13.56
N GLY A 230 -3.51 19.71 12.42
CA GLY A 230 -4.77 20.44 12.27
C GLY A 230 -5.01 21.63 13.20
N GLN A 231 -3.96 22.25 13.73
CA GLN A 231 -4.04 23.42 14.62
C GLN A 231 -4.67 24.67 13.97
N THR A 232 -4.82 24.69 12.64
CA THR A 232 -5.57 25.73 11.91
C THR A 232 -6.31 25.19 10.68
N GLY A 233 -7.22 26.00 10.14
CA GLY A 233 -7.99 25.63 8.94
C GLY A 233 -9.00 24.51 9.24
N PRO A 234 -9.31 23.62 8.28
CA PRO A 234 -10.26 22.53 8.50
C PRO A 234 -9.73 21.41 9.41
N GLY A 235 -8.42 21.41 9.71
CA GLY A 235 -7.76 20.45 10.58
C GLY A 235 -7.61 19.05 9.95
N LEU A 236 -6.42 18.71 9.45
CA LEU A 236 -6.18 17.45 8.73
C LEU A 236 -5.00 16.67 9.34
N GLY A 237 -5.13 15.35 9.39
CA GLY A 237 -4.03 14.44 9.64
C GLY A 237 -3.32 14.08 8.34
N ILE A 238 -4.04 13.43 7.43
CA ILE A 238 -3.56 13.06 6.10
C ILE A 238 -4.62 13.43 5.06
N GLU A 239 -4.23 14.13 4.00
CA GLU A 239 -5.11 14.51 2.90
C GLU A 239 -4.53 14.02 1.57
N VAL A 240 -5.26 13.16 0.87
CA VAL A 240 -4.98 12.72 -0.50
C VAL A 240 -5.90 13.50 -1.42
N TRP A 241 -5.40 14.62 -1.96
CA TRP A 241 -6.22 15.61 -2.64
C TRP A 241 -5.81 15.85 -4.09
N GLY A 242 -6.80 16.18 -4.92
CA GLY A 242 -6.61 16.84 -6.21
C GLY A 242 -5.98 15.94 -7.26
N ASP A 243 -6.62 14.81 -7.56
CA ASP A 243 -6.16 13.82 -8.54
C ASP A 243 -4.85 13.13 -8.10
N SER A 244 -4.74 12.84 -6.80
CA SER A 244 -3.60 12.11 -6.20
C SER A 244 -3.80 10.59 -6.31
N ASP A 245 -4.04 10.14 -7.54
CA ASP A 245 -4.45 8.77 -7.87
C ASP A 245 -3.38 7.74 -7.52
N ARG A 246 -3.84 6.49 -7.35
CA ARG A 246 -2.97 5.32 -7.11
C ARG A 246 -2.11 5.52 -5.87
N THR A 247 -2.71 6.05 -4.81
CA THR A 247 -2.05 6.26 -3.52
C THR A 247 -2.36 5.10 -2.57
N ILE A 248 -1.37 4.71 -1.78
CA ILE A 248 -1.53 3.72 -0.70
C ILE A 248 -1.38 4.46 0.63
N VAL A 249 -2.38 4.39 1.50
CA VAL A 249 -2.38 4.95 2.85
C VAL A 249 -2.64 3.83 3.84
N GLU A 250 -1.58 3.34 4.51
CA GLU A 250 -1.71 2.16 5.35
C GLU A 250 -1.03 2.25 6.70
N ASP A 251 -1.60 1.58 7.69
CA ASP A 251 -0.93 1.32 8.98
C ASP A 251 -0.47 2.62 9.68
N ASN A 252 -1.11 3.76 9.42
CA ASN A 252 -0.78 5.04 10.06
C ASN A 252 -1.57 5.21 11.36
N VAL A 253 -0.98 5.92 12.32
CA VAL A 253 -1.65 6.39 13.54
C VAL A 253 -1.86 7.90 13.39
N ILE A 254 -3.12 8.32 13.45
CA ILE A 254 -3.55 9.67 13.14
C ILE A 254 -4.51 10.12 14.25
N ASP A 255 -4.43 11.37 14.68
CA ASP A 255 -5.37 11.92 15.68
C ASP A 255 -6.31 12.99 15.11
N HIS A 256 -6.30 13.15 13.80
CA HIS A 256 -7.11 14.08 13.03
C HIS A 256 -7.60 13.41 11.73
N TRP A 257 -8.41 14.15 10.99
CA TRP A 257 -9.06 13.74 9.76
C TRP A 257 -8.13 13.08 8.71
N LEU A 258 -8.49 11.87 8.27
CA LEU A 258 -7.97 11.20 7.08
C LEU A 258 -8.94 11.39 5.91
N SER A 259 -8.55 12.14 4.89
CA SER A 259 -9.42 12.51 3.77
C SER A 259 -8.86 12.06 2.42
N ILE A 260 -9.72 11.46 1.60
CA ILE A 260 -9.49 11.17 0.19
C ILE A 260 -10.43 12.05 -0.65
N ASP A 261 -9.90 13.08 -1.32
CA ASP A 261 -10.67 13.99 -2.19
C ASP A 261 -10.24 13.81 -3.65
N ARG A 262 -11.22 13.43 -4.49
CA ARG A 262 -11.09 13.31 -5.97
C ARG A 262 -9.81 12.60 -6.36
N SER A 263 -9.63 11.40 -5.82
CA SER A 263 -8.47 10.56 -6.12
C SER A 263 -8.94 9.13 -6.33
N ASP A 264 -8.46 8.51 -7.39
CA ASP A 264 -8.90 7.21 -7.87
C ASP A 264 -7.90 6.10 -7.53
N PHE A 265 -8.41 4.88 -7.38
CA PHE A 265 -7.60 3.68 -7.09
C PHE A 265 -6.71 3.84 -5.86
N VAL A 266 -7.24 4.52 -4.85
CA VAL A 266 -6.59 4.72 -3.56
C VAL A 266 -6.90 3.53 -2.66
N ALA A 267 -5.87 3.01 -2.00
CA ALA A 267 -6.02 2.02 -0.95
C ALA A 267 -5.79 2.63 0.42
N VAL A 268 -6.80 2.58 1.27
CA VAL A 268 -6.77 3.07 2.65
C VAL A 268 -6.96 1.88 3.58
N ARG A 269 -5.87 1.34 4.14
CA ARG A 269 -5.95 0.10 4.93
C ARG A 269 -5.36 0.20 6.32
N ARG A 270 -6.04 -0.37 7.31
CA ARG A 270 -5.47 -0.59 8.67
C ARG A 270 -4.94 0.67 9.35
N ASN A 271 -5.46 1.84 9.00
CA ASN A 271 -5.12 3.08 9.71
C ASN A 271 -5.91 3.17 11.01
N THR A 272 -5.29 3.77 12.03
CA THR A 272 -5.94 4.10 13.30
C THR A 272 -6.13 5.61 13.38
N VAL A 273 -7.37 6.07 13.52
CA VAL A 273 -7.74 7.48 13.65
C VAL A 273 -8.44 7.71 14.99
N ILE A 274 -7.73 8.28 15.97
CA ILE A 274 -8.21 8.48 17.35
C ILE A 274 -7.66 9.78 17.92
N ALA A 275 -8.52 10.71 18.32
CA ALA A 275 -8.11 11.94 19.00
C ALA A 275 -7.91 11.70 20.51
N ALA A 276 -6.80 11.03 20.87
CA ALA A 276 -6.56 10.56 22.24
C ALA A 276 -6.33 11.68 23.28
N ASP A 277 -6.13 12.92 22.84
CA ASP A 277 -5.98 14.09 23.72
C ASP A 277 -7.33 14.67 24.19
N GLY A 278 -8.45 14.08 23.75
CA GLY A 278 -9.80 14.52 24.05
C GLY A 278 -10.28 15.70 23.20
N SER A 279 -9.50 16.10 22.19
CA SER A 279 -9.99 17.05 21.18
C SER A 279 -11.13 16.43 20.36
N LEU A 280 -12.02 17.29 19.89
CA LEU A 280 -13.14 16.89 19.05
C LEU A 280 -12.92 17.42 17.64
N GLN A 281 -12.69 16.49 16.72
CA GLN A 281 -12.42 16.72 15.31
C GLN A 281 -13.70 16.57 14.49
N LEU A 282 -13.71 17.12 13.27
CA LEU A 282 -14.91 17.08 12.45
C LEU A 282 -15.22 15.67 11.93
N ILE A 283 -14.26 15.05 11.25
CA ILE A 283 -14.43 13.76 10.58
C ILE A 283 -13.23 12.87 10.89
N GLY A 284 -13.47 11.57 11.15
CA GLY A 284 -12.42 10.57 11.26
C GLY A 284 -11.88 10.18 9.88
N LEU A 285 -12.75 9.58 9.05
CA LEU A 285 -12.43 9.15 7.69
C LEU A 285 -13.37 9.81 6.67
N GLU A 286 -12.83 10.35 5.58
CA GLU A 286 -13.61 10.90 4.48
C GLU A 286 -13.25 10.31 3.12
N MET A 287 -14.28 10.15 2.30
CA MET A 287 -14.18 10.10 0.84
C MET A 287 -15.02 11.25 0.25
N ALA A 288 -14.34 12.29 -0.23
CA ALA A 288 -14.96 13.46 -0.85
C ALA A 288 -15.10 13.33 -2.39
N GLY A 289 -14.59 12.23 -2.96
CA GLY A 289 -14.69 11.90 -4.37
C GLY A 289 -13.73 10.78 -4.76
N GLY A 290 -14.00 10.15 -5.90
CA GLY A 290 -13.13 9.15 -6.53
C GLY A 290 -13.83 7.86 -6.91
N THR A 291 -13.11 7.01 -7.63
CA THR A 291 -13.57 5.69 -8.08
C THR A 291 -12.52 4.60 -7.87
N GLY A 292 -12.97 3.35 -7.71
CA GLY A 292 -12.06 2.21 -7.58
C GLY A 292 -11.29 2.19 -6.26
N ASN A 293 -11.78 2.89 -5.23
CA ASN A 293 -11.10 3.02 -3.95
C ASN A 293 -11.42 1.83 -3.04
N VAL A 294 -10.49 1.51 -2.15
CA VAL A 294 -10.70 0.50 -1.09
C VAL A 294 -10.39 1.11 0.27
N PHE A 295 -11.30 0.92 1.21
CA PHE A 295 -11.17 1.33 2.60
C PHE A 295 -11.32 0.08 3.47
N THR A 296 -10.23 -0.52 3.92
CA THR A 296 -10.30 -1.82 4.61
C THR A 296 -9.56 -1.90 5.93
N GLY A 297 -10.21 -2.43 6.97
CA GLY A 297 -9.56 -2.68 8.26
C GLY A 297 -9.20 -1.42 9.06
N ASN A 298 -9.72 -0.23 8.73
CA ASN A 298 -9.40 0.99 9.46
C ASN A 298 -10.17 1.04 10.80
N MET A 299 -9.54 1.61 11.83
CA MET A 299 -10.08 1.81 13.17
C MET A 299 -10.26 3.30 13.42
N ILE A 300 -11.51 3.76 13.47
CA ILE A 300 -11.87 5.16 13.72
C ILE A 300 -12.62 5.15 15.06
N GLY A 301 -11.99 5.74 16.08
CA GLY A 301 -12.55 5.76 17.44
C GLY A 301 -12.95 7.16 17.89
N VAL A 302 -12.89 7.35 19.21
CA VAL A 302 -13.25 8.60 19.91
C VAL A 302 -12.64 9.87 19.29
N GLY A 303 -13.37 10.98 19.48
CA GLY A 303 -12.88 12.32 19.19
C GLY A 303 -13.27 12.87 17.82
N HIS A 304 -14.35 12.36 17.21
CA HIS A 304 -14.84 12.82 15.91
C HIS A 304 -16.37 13.05 15.93
N HIS A 305 -16.86 14.10 15.27
CA HIS A 305 -18.30 14.26 15.03
C HIS A 305 -18.87 13.19 14.09
N ILE A 306 -18.10 12.83 13.06
CA ILE A 306 -18.51 11.87 12.05
C ILE A 306 -17.42 10.81 11.90
N GLY A 307 -17.77 9.53 12.07
CA GLY A 307 -16.83 8.41 11.88
C GLY A 307 -16.39 8.31 10.42
N LEU A 308 -17.35 8.02 9.52
CA LEU A 308 -17.16 8.03 8.06
C LEU A 308 -18.00 9.12 7.40
N SER A 309 -17.38 9.97 6.60
CA SER A 309 -18.07 10.94 5.75
C SER A 309 -17.89 10.62 4.27
N LEU A 310 -18.99 10.39 3.56
CA LEU A 310 -19.04 10.54 2.11
C LEU A 310 -19.63 11.92 1.82
N SER A 311 -18.81 12.81 1.28
CA SER A 311 -19.12 14.23 1.15
C SER A 311 -18.67 14.76 -0.21
N GLY A 312 -18.87 16.06 -0.44
CA GLY A 312 -18.33 16.75 -1.60
C GLY A 312 -19.11 16.48 -2.88
N ASN A 313 -19.01 17.40 -3.84
CA ASN A 313 -19.81 17.36 -5.06
C ASN A 313 -19.24 16.44 -6.16
N ALA A 314 -18.10 15.81 -5.93
CA ALA A 314 -17.50 14.86 -6.86
C ALA A 314 -18.20 13.50 -6.78
N GLU A 315 -18.13 12.74 -7.87
CA GLU A 315 -18.67 11.37 -7.90
C GLU A 315 -17.89 10.45 -6.96
N LYS A 316 -18.63 9.59 -6.26
CA LYS A 316 -18.11 8.56 -5.36
C LYS A 316 -18.63 7.22 -5.85
N THR A 317 -17.76 6.43 -6.48
CA THR A 317 -18.20 5.23 -7.18
C THR A 317 -17.30 4.02 -7.01
N LYS A 318 -17.82 2.81 -7.28
CA LYS A 318 -17.05 1.56 -7.40
C LYS A 318 -16.06 1.38 -6.26
N THR A 319 -16.56 1.46 -5.03
CA THR A 319 -15.71 1.53 -3.84
C THR A 319 -16.06 0.40 -2.88
N TYR A 320 -15.03 -0.25 -2.35
CA TYR A 320 -15.15 -1.33 -1.36
C TYR A 320 -14.77 -0.81 0.02
N ILE A 321 -15.70 -0.85 0.96
CA ILE A 321 -15.54 -0.36 2.33
C ILE A 321 -15.77 -1.55 3.24
N ALA A 322 -14.73 -2.11 3.84
CA ALA A 322 -14.87 -3.37 4.55
C ALA A 322 -14.05 -3.52 5.81
N ARG A 323 -14.61 -4.20 6.81
CA ARG A 323 -13.91 -4.50 8.08
C ARG A 323 -13.40 -3.26 8.80
N ASN A 324 -13.98 -2.10 8.54
CA ASN A 324 -13.67 -0.89 9.29
C ASN A 324 -14.49 -0.85 10.57
N THR A 325 -13.93 -0.24 11.61
CA THR A 325 -14.62 0.01 12.87
C THR A 325 -14.78 1.51 13.04
N PHE A 326 -16.00 1.95 13.26
CA PHE A 326 -16.39 3.31 13.59
C PHE A 326 -17.10 3.28 14.94
N THR A 327 -16.40 3.67 16.01
CA THR A 327 -16.93 3.69 17.38
C THR A 327 -16.88 5.09 17.95
N ASP A 328 -17.74 5.39 18.91
CA ASP A 328 -17.71 6.62 19.71
C ASP A 328 -17.71 7.92 18.87
N SER A 329 -18.42 7.89 17.74
CA SER A 329 -18.65 9.10 16.94
C SER A 329 -19.71 9.96 17.61
N GLU A 330 -19.48 11.26 17.73
CA GLU A 330 -20.39 12.13 18.48
C GLU A 330 -21.74 12.31 17.79
N THR A 331 -21.78 12.57 16.49
CA THR A 331 -23.06 12.73 15.78
C THR A 331 -23.44 11.48 14.99
N TRP A 332 -22.57 11.02 14.09
CA TRP A 332 -22.90 9.91 13.18
C TRP A 332 -21.76 8.93 13.02
N GLY A 333 -22.04 7.62 13.13
CA GLY A 333 -21.07 6.59 12.76
C GLY A 333 -20.68 6.71 11.28
N ALA A 334 -21.66 6.99 10.42
CA ALA A 334 -21.44 7.38 9.03
C ALA A 334 -22.45 8.40 8.53
N GLN A 335 -21.98 9.33 7.70
CA GLN A 335 -22.80 10.20 6.86
C GLN A 335 -22.54 9.86 5.39
N LEU A 336 -23.59 9.49 4.66
CA LEU A 336 -23.57 9.26 3.23
C LEU A 336 -24.31 10.39 2.53
N GLN A 337 -23.56 11.29 1.88
CA GLN A 337 -24.07 12.49 1.26
C GLN A 337 -23.57 12.62 -0.18
N ASP A 338 -24.46 13.01 -1.08
CA ASP A 338 -24.15 13.17 -2.50
C ASP A 338 -23.70 14.59 -2.86
N ASP A 339 -24.13 15.61 -2.10
CA ASP A 339 -23.65 16.99 -2.18
C ASP A 339 -23.73 17.64 -3.57
N GLY A 340 -24.74 17.24 -4.36
CA GLY A 340 -24.85 17.67 -5.76
C GLY A 340 -24.21 16.70 -6.76
N GLY A 341 -23.30 15.84 -6.31
CA GLY A 341 -22.69 14.73 -7.06
C GLY A 341 -23.49 13.42 -6.96
N VAL A 342 -22.82 12.29 -7.18
CA VAL A 342 -23.41 10.93 -7.16
C VAL A 342 -22.69 10.06 -6.13
N VAL A 343 -23.45 9.24 -5.38
CA VAL A 343 -22.91 8.13 -4.59
C VAL A 343 -23.50 6.83 -5.12
N ARG A 344 -22.69 5.97 -5.76
CA ARG A 344 -23.19 4.70 -6.28
C ARG A 344 -22.17 3.57 -6.40
N GLN A 345 -22.63 2.32 -6.49
CA GLN A 345 -21.75 1.15 -6.61
C GLN A 345 -20.77 1.07 -5.43
N LEU A 346 -21.29 1.19 -4.22
CA LEU A 346 -20.51 1.06 -2.98
C LEU A 346 -20.88 -0.25 -2.28
N TYR A 347 -19.87 -0.97 -1.84
CA TYR A 347 -20.03 -2.25 -1.16
C TYR A 347 -19.45 -2.17 0.26
N PHE A 348 -20.34 -2.17 1.25
CA PHE A 348 -20.03 -2.15 2.68
C PHE A 348 -20.05 -3.58 3.23
N TYR A 349 -18.89 -4.12 3.60
CA TYR A 349 -18.77 -5.50 4.07
C TYR A 349 -18.17 -5.60 5.47
N GLN A 350 -18.92 -6.17 6.42
CA GLN A 350 -18.42 -6.43 7.78
C GLN A 350 -17.84 -5.20 8.50
N ASN A 351 -18.38 -4.00 8.27
CA ASN A 351 -18.02 -2.83 9.06
C ASN A 351 -18.80 -2.80 10.38
N THR A 352 -18.25 -2.12 11.37
CA THR A 352 -18.89 -1.85 12.66
C THR A 352 -19.20 -0.36 12.77
N PHE A 353 -20.45 -0.02 13.08
CA PHE A 353 -20.91 1.33 13.41
C PHE A 353 -21.59 1.27 14.78
N SER A 354 -20.89 1.67 15.83
CA SER A 354 -21.40 1.55 17.19
C SER A 354 -21.17 2.78 18.05
N GLU A 355 -21.96 2.90 19.12
CA GLU A 355 -21.75 3.87 20.20
C GLU A 355 -21.75 5.33 19.71
N ALA A 356 -22.63 5.69 18.75
CA ALA A 356 -22.86 7.10 18.45
C ALA A 356 -23.60 7.78 19.61
N ASP A 357 -22.94 8.74 20.27
CA ASP A 357 -23.27 9.23 21.62
C ASP A 357 -23.86 10.65 21.63
N SER A 358 -25.09 10.78 22.15
CA SER A 358 -25.84 12.02 22.24
C SER A 358 -25.57 12.87 23.49
N GLU A 359 -24.75 12.39 24.43
CA GLU A 359 -24.32 13.14 25.61
C GLU A 359 -23.18 14.14 25.30
N LEU A 360 -22.55 13.99 24.14
CA LEU A 360 -21.49 14.86 23.66
C LEU A 360 -22.04 16.11 22.91
N PRO A 361 -21.23 17.18 22.71
CA PRO A 361 -21.72 18.43 22.12
C PRO A 361 -22.06 18.31 20.63
N ASN A 362 -23.36 18.25 20.33
CA ASN A 362 -23.86 18.08 18.96
C ASN A 362 -23.75 19.34 18.12
N LEU A 363 -22.75 19.36 17.23
CA LEU A 363 -22.51 20.45 16.29
C LEU A 363 -23.70 20.69 15.33
N TYR A 364 -24.43 19.63 15.00
CA TYR A 364 -25.46 19.65 13.95
C TYR A 364 -26.89 19.78 14.49
N ASP A 365 -27.10 19.75 15.81
CA ASP A 365 -28.42 19.65 16.46
C ASP A 365 -29.30 18.57 15.79
N ALA A 366 -28.70 17.41 15.52
CA ALA A 366 -29.30 16.33 14.74
C ALA A 366 -29.35 15.00 15.51
N PRO A 367 -30.27 14.07 15.19
CA PRO A 367 -30.28 12.74 15.78
C PRO A 367 -28.94 12.04 15.64
N THR A 368 -28.51 11.34 16.69
CA THR A 368 -27.34 10.45 16.65
C THR A 368 -27.71 9.17 15.92
N VAL A 369 -26.94 8.79 14.90
CA VAL A 369 -27.31 7.69 14.00
C VAL A 369 -26.09 6.86 13.66
N GLY A 370 -26.25 5.54 13.65
CA GLY A 370 -25.20 4.65 13.14
C GLY A 370 -24.85 4.99 11.69
N ILE A 371 -25.83 4.96 10.78
CA ILE A 371 -25.68 5.33 9.36
C ILE A 371 -26.76 6.32 8.93
N ARG A 372 -26.34 7.53 8.57
CA ARG A 372 -27.17 8.59 8.03
C ARG A 372 -27.03 8.69 6.52
N PHE A 373 -28.15 8.71 5.81
CA PHE A 373 -28.20 9.08 4.39
C PHE A 373 -28.75 10.49 4.22
N ASN A 374 -28.18 11.26 3.31
CA ASN A 374 -28.61 12.62 3.02
C ASN A 374 -28.51 12.92 1.52
N ALA A 375 -29.60 12.68 0.78
CA ALA A 375 -29.63 12.92 -0.66
C ALA A 375 -30.13 14.32 -1.02
N ALA A 376 -29.38 15.02 -1.88
CA ALA A 376 -29.74 16.29 -2.47
C ALA A 376 -30.89 16.15 -3.50
N ASN A 377 -31.54 17.28 -3.82
CA ASN A 377 -32.61 17.34 -4.81
C ASN A 377 -32.06 17.57 -6.24
N ASN A 378 -31.12 16.74 -6.69
CA ASN A 378 -30.27 17.06 -7.83
C ASN A 378 -30.39 16.11 -9.04
N GLY A 379 -31.06 14.97 -8.92
CA GLY A 379 -31.12 14.01 -10.02
C GLY A 379 -30.08 12.88 -9.97
N ALA A 380 -29.07 12.99 -9.11
CA ALA A 380 -27.86 12.18 -9.13
C ALA A 380 -27.90 11.04 -8.09
N GLY A 381 -28.31 11.39 -6.87
CA GLY A 381 -28.79 10.48 -5.83
C GLY A 381 -27.75 9.55 -5.18
N ILE A 382 -28.23 8.83 -4.16
CA ILE A 382 -27.49 7.77 -3.46
C ILE A 382 -28.13 6.44 -3.84
N ARG A 383 -27.41 5.58 -4.57
CA ARG A 383 -28.00 4.37 -5.15
C ARG A 383 -27.01 3.23 -5.37
N GLN A 384 -27.50 2.00 -5.54
CA GLN A 384 -26.64 0.83 -5.82
C GLN A 384 -25.63 0.59 -4.69
N LEU A 385 -26.13 0.64 -3.45
CA LEU A 385 -25.34 0.42 -2.24
C LEU A 385 -25.71 -0.93 -1.64
N VAL A 386 -24.69 -1.70 -1.26
CA VAL A 386 -24.85 -2.98 -0.56
C VAL A 386 -24.22 -2.88 0.81
N PHE A 387 -24.98 -3.22 1.84
CA PHE A 387 -24.53 -3.43 3.21
C PHE A 387 -24.65 -4.92 3.50
N ASP A 388 -23.53 -5.63 3.46
CA ASP A 388 -23.44 -7.07 3.73
C ASP A 388 -22.66 -7.36 5.02
N GLY A 389 -23.29 -8.03 5.98
CA GLY A 389 -22.61 -8.52 7.18
C GLY A 389 -22.14 -7.43 8.16
N ASN A 390 -22.64 -6.20 8.07
CA ASN A 390 -22.22 -5.10 8.95
C ASN A 390 -22.88 -5.20 10.33
N SER A 391 -22.22 -4.63 11.34
CA SER A 391 -22.74 -4.45 12.70
C SER A 391 -23.14 -2.99 12.91
N ILE A 392 -24.39 -2.72 13.25
CA ILE A 392 -24.91 -1.38 13.55
C ILE A 392 -25.59 -1.43 14.93
N THR A 393 -24.83 -1.15 15.98
CA THR A 393 -25.25 -1.48 17.35
C THR A 393 -25.05 -0.36 18.34
N ASP A 394 -25.86 -0.34 19.39
CA ASP A 394 -25.62 0.48 20.57
C ASP A 394 -25.50 1.99 20.28
N ASN A 395 -26.13 2.49 19.20
CA ASN A 395 -26.22 3.92 18.92
C ASN A 395 -27.37 4.53 19.73
N ASP A 396 -27.18 5.73 20.27
CA ASP A 396 -28.15 6.35 21.19
C ASP A 396 -29.54 6.57 20.58
N GLN A 397 -29.63 6.80 19.27
CA GLN A 397 -30.91 6.90 18.57
C GLN A 397 -31.00 5.87 17.44
N ASN A 398 -31.09 6.28 16.18
CA ASN A 398 -31.48 5.35 15.11
C ASN A 398 -30.27 4.56 14.60
N ALA A 399 -30.48 3.31 14.18
CA ALA A 399 -29.43 2.55 13.53
C ALA A 399 -29.16 3.11 12.13
N ILE A 400 -30.23 3.26 11.33
CA ILE A 400 -30.19 3.83 9.98
C ILE A 400 -31.22 4.94 9.87
N ALA A 401 -30.86 6.08 9.29
CA ALA A 401 -31.79 7.16 9.04
C ALA A 401 -31.67 7.71 7.62
N LEU A 402 -32.79 7.75 6.91
CA LEU A 402 -32.87 8.26 5.56
C LEU A 402 -33.40 9.70 5.57
N PHE A 403 -32.56 10.64 5.15
CA PHE A 403 -32.92 12.04 5.00
C PHE A 403 -32.74 12.51 3.54
N GLY A 404 -33.31 13.68 3.25
CA GLY A 404 -33.29 14.26 1.91
C GLY A 404 -34.39 13.69 1.02
N HIS A 405 -34.15 13.68 -0.28
CA HIS A 405 -35.17 13.30 -1.27
C HIS A 405 -35.27 11.78 -1.42
N LEU A 406 -36.38 11.20 -0.95
CA LEU A 406 -36.63 9.74 -0.97
C LEU A 406 -37.23 9.24 -2.29
N LYS A 407 -37.59 10.12 -3.24
CA LYS A 407 -38.33 9.76 -4.47
C LYS A 407 -37.96 10.66 -5.66
N THR A 408 -37.85 10.03 -6.84
CA THR A 408 -37.37 10.59 -8.12
C THR A 408 -36.00 11.24 -8.00
N ALA A 409 -34.98 10.41 -8.18
CA ALA A 409 -33.58 10.79 -8.33
C ALA A 409 -32.85 11.24 -7.04
N GLY A 410 -33.19 10.60 -5.92
CA GLY A 410 -32.50 10.70 -4.61
C GLY A 410 -32.01 9.33 -4.11
N ILE A 411 -32.56 8.81 -3.00
CA ILE A 411 -32.14 7.51 -2.43
C ILE A 411 -32.88 6.32 -3.09
N ASP A 412 -32.15 5.35 -3.65
CA ASP A 412 -32.73 4.17 -4.31
C ASP A 412 -31.77 2.96 -4.31
N GLN A 413 -32.25 1.77 -4.68
CA GLN A 413 -31.43 0.57 -4.91
C GLN A 413 -30.47 0.24 -3.76
N LEU A 414 -31.03 0.08 -2.56
CA LEU A 414 -30.27 -0.29 -1.37
C LEU A 414 -30.47 -1.78 -1.06
N SER A 415 -29.39 -2.47 -0.69
CA SER A 415 -29.45 -3.85 -0.22
C SER A 415 -28.84 -3.95 1.17
N PHE A 416 -29.61 -4.42 2.15
CA PHE A 416 -29.18 -4.75 3.49
C PHE A 416 -29.27 -6.25 3.68
N VAL A 417 -28.13 -6.92 3.72
CA VAL A 417 -28.02 -8.38 3.77
C VAL A 417 -27.15 -8.82 4.96
N ASN A 418 -27.59 -9.83 5.71
CA ASN A 418 -26.81 -10.46 6.80
C ASN A 418 -26.29 -9.50 7.89
N ASN A 419 -26.86 -8.31 8.04
CA ASN A 419 -26.38 -7.34 9.02
C ASN A 419 -26.89 -7.68 10.43
N THR A 420 -26.13 -7.26 11.44
CA THR A 420 -26.56 -7.27 12.84
C THR A 420 -26.95 -5.86 13.25
N ILE A 421 -28.22 -5.64 13.59
CA ILE A 421 -28.76 -4.32 13.94
C ILE A 421 -29.45 -4.41 15.30
N THR A 422 -28.73 -4.09 16.36
CA THR A 422 -29.19 -4.35 17.73
C THR A 422 -28.94 -3.23 18.71
N ASN A 423 -29.80 -3.13 19.72
CA ASN A 423 -29.62 -2.24 20.89
C ASN A 423 -29.50 -0.74 20.58
N ASN A 424 -29.97 -0.28 19.42
CA ASN A 424 -30.02 1.16 19.14
C ASN A 424 -31.22 1.80 19.85
N GLY A 425 -31.07 2.97 20.47
CA GLY A 425 -32.13 3.58 21.28
C GLY A 425 -33.41 3.95 20.49
N GLY A 426 -33.28 4.09 19.17
CA GLY A 426 -34.33 4.45 18.21
C GLY A 426 -34.73 3.32 17.26
N SER A 427 -35.07 3.67 16.02
CA SER A 427 -35.53 2.72 15.00
C SER A 427 -34.38 2.01 14.29
N VAL A 428 -34.61 0.77 13.88
CA VAL A 428 -33.72 0.02 12.95
C VAL A 428 -33.47 0.80 11.68
N ILE A 429 -34.53 1.34 11.08
CA ILE A 429 -34.43 2.23 9.93
C ILE A 429 -35.54 3.27 9.98
N GLN A 430 -35.19 4.53 9.79
CA GLN A 430 -36.14 5.65 9.75
C GLN A 430 -36.44 6.06 8.31
N ASN A 431 -37.67 6.50 8.04
CA ASN A 431 -38.10 7.13 6.78
C ASN A 431 -37.99 6.25 5.51
N TYR A 432 -38.10 4.92 5.64
CA TYR A 432 -38.06 3.99 4.50
C TYR A 432 -39.40 3.79 3.77
N ALA A 433 -40.47 4.44 4.24
CA ALA A 433 -41.81 4.22 3.71
C ALA A 433 -41.92 4.63 2.22
N GLY A 434 -42.21 3.64 1.37
CA GLY A 434 -42.39 3.83 -0.07
C GLY A 434 -41.09 3.96 -0.86
N MET A 435 -39.97 3.45 -0.34
CA MET A 435 -38.75 3.25 -1.13
C MET A 435 -39.02 2.32 -2.34
N PRO A 436 -38.53 2.68 -3.55
CA PRO A 436 -38.84 1.93 -4.75
C PRO A 436 -38.11 0.59 -4.84
N ASN A 437 -36.80 0.58 -4.57
CA ASN A 437 -35.99 -0.64 -4.59
C ASN A 437 -35.21 -0.78 -3.27
N ILE A 438 -35.68 -1.68 -2.40
CA ILE A 438 -34.97 -2.07 -1.19
C ILE A 438 -34.97 -3.59 -1.03
N GLU A 439 -33.79 -4.12 -0.76
CA GLU A 439 -33.60 -5.51 -0.37
C GLU A 439 -33.21 -5.58 1.11
N TRP A 440 -33.91 -6.41 1.86
CA TRP A 440 -33.75 -6.69 3.28
C TRP A 440 -33.79 -8.21 3.48
N HIS A 441 -32.63 -8.82 3.70
CA HIS A 441 -32.50 -10.27 3.77
C HIS A 441 -31.49 -10.70 4.83
N GLY A 442 -31.76 -11.79 5.57
CA GLY A 442 -30.78 -12.37 6.51
C GLY A 442 -30.36 -11.49 7.69
N ASN A 443 -30.95 -10.30 7.88
CA ASN A 443 -30.55 -9.37 8.94
C ASN A 443 -31.05 -9.86 10.32
N THR A 444 -30.18 -9.77 11.33
CA THR A 444 -30.51 -10.01 12.74
C THR A 444 -30.92 -8.69 13.39
N VAL A 445 -32.15 -8.62 13.90
CA VAL A 445 -32.76 -7.39 14.45
C VAL A 445 -33.34 -7.66 15.84
N SER A 446 -32.85 -6.97 16.86
CA SER A 446 -33.37 -7.09 18.23
C SER A 446 -32.92 -5.95 19.14
N GLY A 447 -33.67 -5.64 20.20
CA GLY A 447 -33.23 -4.70 21.24
C GLY A 447 -33.29 -3.22 20.85
N ASN A 448 -33.66 -2.89 19.61
CA ASN A 448 -33.83 -1.49 19.20
C ASN A 448 -35.11 -0.90 19.77
N GLY A 449 -35.14 0.42 19.97
CA GLY A 449 -36.35 1.16 20.39
C GLY A 449 -37.55 0.93 19.47
N ASN A 450 -37.31 0.69 18.18
CA ASN A 450 -38.29 0.15 17.25
C ASN A 450 -37.65 -0.85 16.26
N ASN A 451 -38.11 -2.10 16.30
CA ASN A 451 -37.60 -3.21 15.48
C ASN A 451 -38.35 -3.39 14.14
N ASN A 452 -39.15 -2.42 13.71
CA ASN A 452 -39.82 -2.48 12.40
C ASN A 452 -38.79 -2.41 11.26
N VAL A 453 -39.00 -3.26 10.25
CA VAL A 453 -38.13 -3.40 9.07
C VAL A 453 -38.91 -3.11 7.78
N PRO A 454 -38.24 -2.74 6.68
CA PRO A 454 -38.85 -2.61 5.37
C PRO A 454 -39.25 -3.98 4.82
N SER A 455 -40.33 -4.02 4.04
CA SER A 455 -40.59 -5.13 3.13
C SER A 455 -39.72 -5.01 1.89
N ASN A 456 -39.30 -6.13 1.32
CA ASN A 456 -38.60 -6.13 0.03
C ASN A 456 -39.46 -5.49 -1.05
N THR A 457 -38.88 -4.54 -1.79
CA THR A 457 -39.49 -3.89 -2.95
C THR A 457 -38.48 -3.77 -4.07
N GLY A 458 -38.96 -3.77 -5.32
CA GLY A 458 -38.08 -3.68 -6.48
C GLY A 458 -37.30 -4.97 -6.76
N PHE A 459 -36.29 -4.87 -7.62
CA PHE A 459 -35.35 -5.94 -8.00
C PHE A 459 -35.96 -7.24 -8.59
N THR A 460 -37.25 -7.27 -8.93
CA THR A 460 -37.94 -8.51 -9.36
C THR A 460 -37.50 -9.07 -10.72
N ALA A 461 -36.84 -8.26 -11.55
CA ALA A 461 -36.37 -8.63 -12.88
C ALA A 461 -34.84 -8.60 -13.00
N ASN A 462 -34.13 -8.34 -11.90
CA ASN A 462 -32.69 -8.15 -11.86
C ASN A 462 -32.12 -8.96 -10.69
N ALA A 463 -31.73 -10.20 -10.98
CA ALA A 463 -31.15 -11.10 -9.99
C ALA A 463 -29.80 -10.56 -9.49
N LYS A 464 -29.29 -11.09 -8.37
CA LYS A 464 -27.91 -10.77 -8.01
C LYS A 464 -26.96 -11.62 -8.84
N PRO A 465 -25.86 -11.06 -9.35
CA PRO A 465 -24.76 -11.88 -9.79
C PRO A 465 -24.18 -12.66 -8.60
N THR A 466 -23.44 -13.73 -8.92
CA THR A 466 -22.59 -14.43 -7.94
C THR A 466 -21.17 -14.47 -8.45
N VAL A 467 -20.23 -14.43 -7.51
CA VAL A 467 -18.80 -14.45 -7.83
C VAL A 467 -18.05 -15.38 -6.87
N GLN A 468 -16.99 -16.00 -7.36
CA GLN A 468 -16.01 -16.74 -6.57
C GLN A 468 -14.60 -16.30 -6.96
N VAL A 469 -13.68 -16.39 -6.00
CA VAL A 469 -12.24 -16.21 -6.24
C VAL A 469 -11.61 -17.59 -6.34
N SER A 470 -10.79 -17.80 -7.37
CA SER A 470 -9.95 -18.98 -7.52
C SER A 470 -8.48 -18.55 -7.46
N GLY A 471 -7.70 -19.18 -6.58
CA GLY A 471 -6.28 -18.90 -6.36
C GLY A 471 -5.66 -19.85 -5.34
N PRO A 472 -4.34 -19.76 -5.08
CA PRO A 472 -3.65 -20.61 -4.13
C PRO A 472 -4.08 -20.30 -2.68
N ASN A 473 -4.07 -21.32 -1.81
CA ASN A 473 -4.31 -21.13 -0.37
C ASN A 473 -3.03 -20.71 0.36
N THR A 474 -1.88 -21.23 -0.07
CA THR A 474 -0.57 -20.85 0.44
C THR A 474 0.40 -20.50 -0.67
N VAL A 475 1.26 -19.51 -0.43
CA VAL A 475 2.44 -19.22 -1.27
C VAL A 475 3.64 -18.90 -0.39
N GLY A 476 4.85 -19.14 -0.90
CA GLY A 476 6.07 -18.68 -0.25
C GLY A 476 6.24 -17.16 -0.34
N VAL A 477 6.91 -16.54 0.64
CA VAL A 477 7.36 -15.15 0.55
C VAL A 477 8.17 -14.96 -0.74
N GLY A 478 7.80 -13.96 -1.55
CA GLY A 478 8.43 -13.69 -2.84
C GLY A 478 7.90 -14.53 -4.02
N GLU A 479 7.04 -15.53 -3.78
CA GLU A 479 6.31 -16.21 -4.85
C GLU A 479 5.10 -15.36 -5.30
N THR A 480 4.77 -15.44 -6.60
CA THR A 480 3.63 -14.72 -7.17
C THR A 480 2.36 -15.54 -7.01
N ALA A 481 1.38 -15.01 -6.27
CA ALA A 481 0.04 -15.54 -6.21
C ALA A 481 -0.77 -15.10 -7.44
N HIS A 482 -1.50 -16.04 -8.06
CA HIS A 482 -2.38 -15.80 -9.20
C HIS A 482 -3.84 -15.99 -8.80
N PHE A 483 -4.68 -14.99 -9.06
CA PHE A 483 -6.11 -15.00 -8.77
C PHE A 483 -6.93 -14.82 -10.04
N SER A 484 -8.06 -15.52 -10.10
CA SER A 484 -9.05 -15.42 -11.18
C SER A 484 -10.45 -15.32 -10.61
N MET A 485 -11.32 -14.56 -11.29
CA MET A 485 -12.74 -14.50 -10.96
C MET A 485 -13.54 -15.59 -11.68
N ILE A 486 -14.51 -16.17 -10.98
CA ILE A 486 -15.57 -17.00 -11.57
C ILE A 486 -16.89 -16.26 -11.35
N TYR A 487 -17.42 -15.65 -12.41
CA TYR A 487 -18.64 -14.83 -12.40
C TYR A 487 -19.80 -15.58 -13.05
N THR A 488 -20.97 -15.52 -12.43
CA THR A 488 -22.22 -16.00 -13.03
C THR A 488 -23.36 -15.04 -12.74
N ASP A 489 -24.24 -14.86 -13.72
CA ASP A 489 -25.39 -13.97 -13.64
C ASP A 489 -26.63 -14.60 -14.29
N ASP A 490 -27.72 -13.86 -14.42
CA ASP A 490 -28.97 -14.29 -15.05
C ASP A 490 -28.90 -14.50 -16.57
N GLY A 491 -27.74 -14.20 -17.18
CA GLY A 491 -27.45 -14.38 -18.60
C GLY A 491 -27.92 -13.23 -19.48
N LEU A 492 -28.47 -12.16 -18.90
CA LEU A 492 -28.82 -10.92 -19.59
C LEU A 492 -27.73 -9.86 -19.43
N ASP A 493 -26.95 -9.95 -18.36
CA ASP A 493 -26.03 -8.90 -17.94
C ASP A 493 -24.57 -9.39 -17.87
N ALA A 494 -23.66 -8.51 -18.30
CA ALA A 494 -22.22 -8.74 -18.20
C ALA A 494 -21.66 -8.08 -16.94
N ALA A 495 -20.56 -8.63 -16.41
CA ALA A 495 -19.75 -7.92 -15.42
C ALA A 495 -19.27 -6.60 -16.03
N THR A 496 -19.67 -5.47 -15.45
CA THR A 496 -19.28 -4.15 -15.95
C THR A 496 -18.10 -3.57 -15.21
N ASP A 497 -18.04 -3.84 -13.90
CA ASP A 497 -17.05 -3.28 -13.01
C ASP A 497 -16.52 -4.36 -12.07
N VAL A 498 -15.20 -4.48 -12.03
CA VAL A 498 -14.47 -5.43 -11.18
C VAL A 498 -13.55 -4.62 -10.28
N LEU A 499 -13.50 -4.98 -8.99
CA LEU A 499 -12.58 -4.38 -8.03
C LEU A 499 -12.02 -5.44 -7.09
N TRP A 500 -10.70 -5.57 -7.11
CA TRP A 500 -9.93 -6.41 -6.19
C TRP A 500 -9.29 -5.57 -5.09
N ASP A 501 -9.42 -6.04 -3.85
CA ASP A 501 -8.52 -5.70 -2.76
C ASP A 501 -7.66 -6.92 -2.43
N LEU A 502 -6.37 -6.89 -2.77
CA LEU A 502 -5.44 -8.00 -2.55
C LEU A 502 -4.76 -7.95 -1.17
N ASP A 503 -5.21 -7.04 -0.29
CA ASP A 503 -4.61 -6.75 1.03
C ASP A 503 -3.13 -6.31 0.95
N SER A 504 -2.68 -5.96 -0.26
CA SER A 504 -1.38 -5.38 -0.58
C SER A 504 -1.46 -4.72 -1.96
N GLY A 505 -0.59 -3.74 -2.20
CA GLY A 505 -0.56 -3.00 -3.46
C GLY A 505 -1.82 -2.15 -3.71
N LEU A 506 -1.98 -1.71 -4.96
CA LEU A 506 -3.11 -0.89 -5.39
C LEU A 506 -4.36 -1.74 -5.65
N PRO A 507 -5.56 -1.13 -5.60
CA PRO A 507 -6.77 -1.78 -6.11
C PRO A 507 -6.63 -2.15 -7.59
N VAL A 508 -7.20 -3.30 -7.98
CA VAL A 508 -7.08 -3.83 -9.35
C VAL A 508 -8.46 -4.03 -9.97
N THR A 509 -8.62 -3.70 -11.26
CA THR A 509 -9.90 -3.80 -11.99
C THR A 509 -9.90 -4.84 -13.11
N ALA A 510 -8.82 -5.61 -13.24
CA ALA A 510 -8.73 -6.71 -14.20
C ALA A 510 -9.52 -7.94 -13.73
N GLU A 511 -10.01 -8.76 -14.66
CA GLU A 511 -10.70 -10.03 -14.33
C GLU A 511 -9.80 -11.02 -13.59
N ASN A 512 -8.50 -11.02 -13.94
CA ASN A 512 -7.47 -11.81 -13.29
C ASN A 512 -6.47 -10.87 -12.63
N SER A 513 -5.96 -11.26 -11.47
CA SER A 513 -5.04 -10.45 -10.67
C SER A 513 -3.85 -11.27 -10.20
N VAL A 514 -2.74 -10.59 -9.93
CA VAL A 514 -1.51 -11.20 -9.41
C VAL A 514 -0.91 -10.34 -8.31
N MET A 515 -0.29 -10.97 -7.31
CA MET A 515 0.41 -10.26 -6.24
C MET A 515 1.59 -11.07 -5.74
N THR A 516 2.71 -10.39 -5.46
CA THR A 516 3.88 -10.98 -4.80
C THR A 516 4.01 -10.38 -3.40
N TYR A 517 3.92 -11.22 -2.37
CA TYR A 517 3.94 -10.75 -0.98
C TYR A 517 5.38 -10.78 -0.43
N SER A 518 5.81 -9.66 0.15
CA SER A 518 7.17 -9.51 0.70
C SER A 518 7.30 -9.90 2.17
N SER A 519 6.18 -10.20 2.84
CA SER A 519 6.14 -10.55 4.26
C SER A 519 5.21 -11.73 4.47
N PRO A 520 5.53 -12.64 5.42
CA PRO A 520 4.63 -13.72 5.79
C PRO A 520 3.41 -13.18 6.53
N GLY A 521 2.31 -13.92 6.49
CA GLY A 521 1.06 -13.55 7.15
C GLY A 521 -0.18 -14.09 6.45
N THR A 522 -1.34 -13.85 7.03
CA THR A 522 -2.62 -14.19 6.43
C THR A 522 -3.21 -12.94 5.77
N HIS A 523 -3.54 -13.07 4.49
CA HIS A 523 -4.12 -12.01 3.67
C HIS A 523 -5.55 -12.36 3.29
N THR A 524 -6.44 -11.36 3.37
CA THR A 524 -7.83 -11.50 2.91
C THR A 524 -7.98 -10.86 1.55
N ILE A 525 -8.01 -11.69 0.52
CA ILE A 525 -8.27 -11.25 -0.86
C ILE A 525 -9.77 -11.03 -0.99
N ALA A 526 -10.18 -9.86 -1.44
CA ALA A 526 -11.58 -9.54 -1.69
C ALA A 526 -11.80 -9.15 -3.15
N LEU A 527 -12.96 -9.55 -3.66
CA LEU A 527 -13.42 -9.24 -5.00
C LEU A 527 -14.85 -8.71 -4.91
N VAL A 528 -15.10 -7.56 -5.54
CA VAL A 528 -16.44 -7.05 -5.79
C VAL A 528 -16.65 -6.93 -7.30
N VAL A 529 -17.80 -7.41 -7.77
CA VAL A 529 -18.20 -7.28 -9.18
C VAL A 529 -19.58 -6.67 -9.25
N TRP A 530 -19.78 -5.67 -10.11
CA TRP A 530 -21.09 -5.10 -10.42
C TRP A 530 -21.55 -5.46 -11.83
N ASP A 531 -22.85 -5.71 -11.98
CA ASP A 531 -23.51 -5.93 -13.27
C ASP A 531 -23.91 -4.59 -13.95
N GLU A 532 -24.53 -4.66 -15.14
CA GLU A 532 -24.97 -3.48 -15.92
C GLU A 532 -26.02 -2.61 -15.20
N GLN A 533 -26.75 -3.18 -14.26
CA GLN A 533 -27.83 -2.53 -13.51
C GLN A 533 -27.35 -2.08 -12.12
N GLY A 534 -26.11 -2.39 -11.75
CA GLY A 534 -25.45 -2.04 -10.50
C GLY A 534 -25.82 -2.92 -9.30
N ARG A 535 -26.29 -4.16 -9.49
CA ARG A 535 -26.23 -5.16 -8.41
C ARG A 535 -24.79 -5.60 -8.26
N ALA A 536 -24.46 -6.06 -7.07
CA ALA A 536 -23.10 -6.42 -6.73
C ALA A 536 -23.01 -7.84 -6.17
N ALA A 537 -21.96 -8.55 -6.56
CA ALA A 537 -21.50 -9.79 -5.96
C ALA A 537 -20.18 -9.54 -5.23
N HIS A 538 -19.96 -10.27 -4.14
CA HIS A 538 -18.73 -10.22 -3.36
C HIS A 538 -18.23 -11.62 -3.06
N ALA A 539 -16.92 -11.79 -3.06
CA ALA A 539 -16.26 -12.99 -2.60
C ALA A 539 -14.97 -12.63 -1.86
N THR A 540 -14.58 -13.52 -0.94
CA THR A 540 -13.28 -13.47 -0.28
C THR A 540 -12.53 -14.78 -0.47
N HIS A 541 -11.21 -14.70 -0.42
CA HIS A 541 -10.30 -15.84 -0.41
C HIS A 541 -9.19 -15.58 0.60
N THR A 542 -8.84 -16.58 1.39
CA THR A 542 -7.76 -16.47 2.37
C THR A 542 -6.47 -17.00 1.76
N LEU A 543 -5.45 -16.15 1.70
CA LEU A 543 -4.11 -16.55 1.33
C LEU A 543 -3.21 -16.55 2.57
N THR A 544 -2.46 -17.61 2.79
CA THR A 544 -1.38 -17.64 3.77
C THR A 544 -0.04 -17.51 3.06
N VAL A 545 0.75 -16.51 3.44
CA VAL A 545 2.12 -16.34 2.95
C VAL A 545 3.06 -16.89 4.00
N VAL A 546 3.86 -17.88 3.64
CA VAL A 546 4.78 -18.58 4.54
C VAL A 546 6.23 -18.28 4.19
N VAL A 547 7.11 -18.34 5.18
CA VAL A 547 8.55 -18.40 4.91
C VAL A 547 8.81 -19.76 4.26
N PRO A 548 9.38 -19.83 3.03
CA PRO A 548 9.66 -21.11 2.39
C PRO A 548 10.60 -21.94 3.26
N THR A 549 10.18 -23.17 3.58
CA THR A 549 10.98 -24.18 4.27
C THR A 549 11.04 -25.43 3.42
N ASP A 550 12.16 -26.13 3.50
CA ASP A 550 12.43 -27.42 2.85
C ASP A 550 13.03 -28.30 3.96
N SER A 551 12.15 -29.06 4.61
CA SER A 551 12.40 -29.70 5.90
C SER A 551 13.24 -30.97 5.79
N ASP A 552 13.24 -31.66 4.65
CA ASP A 552 14.10 -32.81 4.37
C ASP A 552 15.23 -32.53 3.37
N GLY A 553 15.26 -31.34 2.78
CA GLY A 553 16.37 -30.82 1.98
C GLY A 553 16.42 -31.40 0.58
N ASP A 554 15.27 -31.78 0.02
CA ASP A 554 15.17 -32.48 -1.25
C ASP A 554 15.06 -31.53 -2.47
N GLY A 555 14.83 -30.24 -2.21
CA GLY A 555 14.68 -29.18 -3.19
C GLY A 555 13.24 -28.81 -3.56
N LEU A 556 12.24 -29.43 -2.92
CA LEU A 556 10.82 -29.09 -2.97
C LEU A 556 10.43 -28.44 -1.63
N TYR A 557 9.74 -27.30 -1.66
CA TYR A 557 9.36 -26.62 -0.42
C TYR A 557 8.15 -27.31 0.23
N ASP A 558 8.13 -27.36 1.57
CA ASP A 558 7.10 -28.02 2.39
C ASP A 558 5.67 -27.62 1.97
N HIS A 559 5.45 -26.35 1.61
CA HIS A 559 4.13 -25.88 1.19
C HIS A 559 3.73 -26.36 -0.20
N HIS A 560 4.69 -26.55 -1.14
CA HIS A 560 4.42 -27.17 -2.44
C HIS A 560 4.14 -28.67 -2.28
N GLU A 561 4.87 -29.34 -1.39
CA GLU A 561 4.66 -30.75 -1.09
C GLU A 561 3.24 -31.01 -0.57
N ILE A 562 2.79 -30.23 0.41
CA ILE A 562 1.47 -30.42 1.02
C ILE A 562 0.34 -30.02 0.06
N GLU A 563 0.43 -28.86 -0.59
CA GLU A 563 -0.71 -28.29 -1.32
C GLU A 563 -0.79 -28.69 -2.79
N ILE A 564 0.34 -28.98 -3.44
CA ILE A 564 0.42 -29.20 -4.88
C ILE A 564 0.69 -30.66 -5.21
N HIS A 565 1.69 -31.26 -4.55
CA HIS A 565 2.22 -32.58 -4.94
C HIS A 565 1.68 -33.74 -4.09
N GLY A 566 1.22 -33.47 -2.87
CA GLY A 566 0.76 -34.49 -1.92
C GLY A 566 1.88 -35.36 -1.36
N THR A 567 3.12 -34.89 -1.39
CA THR A 567 4.32 -35.58 -0.86
C THR A 567 4.52 -35.28 0.64
N SER A 568 5.56 -35.87 1.24
CA SER A 568 5.82 -35.79 2.68
C SER A 568 6.99 -34.83 2.98
N PRO A 569 6.76 -33.70 3.68
CA PRO A 569 7.81 -32.71 4.01
C PRO A 569 8.92 -33.15 4.95
N THR A 570 9.00 -34.42 5.27
CA THR A 570 10.03 -34.98 6.16
C THR A 570 10.61 -36.26 5.59
N ASN A 571 10.25 -36.59 4.35
CA ASN A 571 10.72 -37.76 3.65
C ASN A 571 11.08 -37.35 2.21
N PRO A 572 12.38 -37.23 1.89
CA PRO A 572 12.82 -36.62 0.64
C PRO A 572 12.53 -37.47 -0.61
N ASP A 573 11.92 -38.65 -0.45
CA ASP A 573 11.62 -39.64 -1.50
C ASP A 573 10.31 -40.37 -1.09
N THR A 574 9.17 -39.76 -1.44
CA THR A 574 7.85 -40.17 -0.93
C THR A 574 7.45 -41.57 -1.41
N ASP A 575 7.76 -41.92 -2.65
CA ASP A 575 7.43 -43.23 -3.21
C ASP A 575 8.54 -44.29 -3.03
N ASN A 576 9.68 -43.90 -2.47
CA ASN A 576 10.84 -44.74 -2.16
C ASN A 576 11.48 -45.37 -3.40
N ASP A 577 11.39 -44.72 -4.55
CA ASP A 577 12.01 -45.22 -5.76
C ASP A 577 13.52 -44.89 -5.83
N GLY A 578 14.01 -43.94 -5.02
CA GLY A 578 15.39 -43.50 -4.95
C GLY A 578 15.69 -42.20 -5.70
N TYR A 579 14.73 -41.56 -6.35
CA TYR A 579 14.77 -40.17 -6.76
C TYR A 579 14.09 -39.31 -5.70
N PHE A 580 14.59 -38.10 -5.48
CA PHE A 580 13.96 -37.21 -4.50
C PHE A 580 12.79 -36.46 -5.13
N ASP A 581 11.76 -36.15 -4.33
CA ASP A 581 10.49 -35.58 -4.82
C ASP A 581 10.75 -34.27 -5.61
N GLY A 582 11.64 -33.41 -5.09
CA GLY A 582 12.07 -32.19 -5.77
C GLY A 582 12.76 -32.43 -7.12
N ALA A 583 13.54 -33.50 -7.25
CA ALA A 583 14.18 -33.86 -8.52
C ALA A 583 13.15 -34.35 -9.55
N GLU A 584 12.12 -35.06 -9.10
CA GLU A 584 11.04 -35.55 -9.95
C GLU A 584 10.13 -34.42 -10.43
N VAL A 585 9.73 -33.53 -9.54
CA VAL A 585 8.93 -32.35 -9.89
C VAL A 585 9.65 -31.47 -10.92
N TYR A 586 10.97 -31.26 -10.77
CA TYR A 586 11.77 -30.52 -11.75
C TYR A 586 11.72 -31.13 -13.16
N PHE A 587 11.68 -32.46 -13.26
CA PHE A 587 11.61 -33.19 -14.54
C PHE A 587 10.19 -33.54 -14.98
N HIS A 588 9.17 -33.02 -14.29
CA HIS A 588 7.76 -33.29 -14.55
C HIS A 588 7.40 -34.78 -14.49
N THR A 589 8.07 -35.53 -13.60
CA THR A 589 7.68 -36.89 -13.22
C THR A 589 6.88 -36.87 -11.91
N SER A 590 6.39 -38.04 -11.47
CA SER A 590 5.41 -38.12 -10.38
C SER A 590 6.10 -38.59 -9.10
N PRO A 591 6.25 -37.74 -8.07
CA PRO A 591 6.88 -38.12 -6.79
C PRO A 591 6.04 -39.05 -5.89
N LEU A 592 4.99 -39.61 -6.46
CA LEU A 592 4.05 -40.54 -5.83
C LEU A 592 3.99 -41.87 -6.58
N SER A 593 4.87 -42.09 -7.57
CA SER A 593 4.83 -43.24 -8.45
C SER A 593 6.22 -43.67 -8.93
N ASP A 594 6.67 -44.80 -8.36
CA ASP A 594 7.92 -45.50 -8.72
C ASP A 594 7.99 -46.00 -10.18
N GLU A 595 6.88 -45.94 -10.92
CA GLU A 595 6.81 -46.34 -12.33
C GLU A 595 7.24 -45.20 -13.29
N ILE A 596 7.15 -43.93 -12.88
CA ILE A 596 7.38 -42.76 -13.74
C ILE A 596 8.60 -41.98 -13.22
N THR A 597 9.78 -42.31 -13.74
CA THR A 597 11.05 -41.78 -13.20
C THR A 597 11.79 -40.84 -14.16
N PRO A 598 12.62 -39.91 -13.66
CA PRO A 598 13.32 -38.91 -14.48
C PRO A 598 14.56 -39.45 -15.23
N ASP A 599 14.78 -40.77 -15.23
CA ASP A 599 16.05 -41.43 -15.57
C ASP A 599 16.60 -41.21 -17.00
N ARG A 600 15.78 -40.66 -17.89
CA ARG A 600 16.14 -40.43 -19.30
C ARG A 600 16.20 -38.95 -19.67
N SER A 601 16.10 -38.07 -18.68
CA SER A 601 15.99 -36.64 -18.87
C SER A 601 17.28 -35.92 -18.45
N VAL A 602 17.75 -35.02 -19.31
CA VAL A 602 18.84 -34.08 -19.02
C VAL A 602 18.40 -32.72 -19.54
N ALA A 603 18.36 -31.72 -18.68
CA ALA A 603 18.17 -30.33 -19.06
C ALA A 603 19.54 -29.73 -19.43
N ILE A 604 19.59 -29.01 -20.56
CA ILE A 604 20.80 -28.34 -21.03
C ILE A 604 20.48 -26.85 -21.18
N ARG A 605 21.24 -26.01 -20.49
CA ARG A 605 21.12 -24.55 -20.57
C ARG A 605 22.44 -23.94 -20.98
N LYS A 606 22.40 -22.96 -21.88
CA LYS A 606 23.56 -22.13 -22.21
C LYS A 606 23.66 -20.99 -21.19
N THR A 607 24.65 -21.01 -20.31
CA THR A 607 24.84 -19.99 -19.26
C THR A 607 25.60 -18.78 -19.80
N SER A 608 26.46 -18.98 -20.81
CA SER A 608 27.14 -17.90 -21.53
C SER A 608 27.51 -18.32 -22.95
N ILE A 609 28.11 -17.43 -23.74
CA ILE A 609 28.63 -17.79 -25.07
C ILE A 609 29.68 -18.91 -25.03
N ALA A 610 30.34 -19.13 -23.89
CA ALA A 610 31.45 -20.05 -23.72
C ALA A 610 31.19 -21.17 -22.71
N GLU A 611 29.95 -21.37 -22.24
CA GLU A 611 29.65 -22.35 -21.19
C GLU A 611 28.23 -22.92 -21.33
N ILE A 612 28.11 -24.20 -20.99
CA ILE A 612 26.82 -24.89 -20.81
C ILE A 612 26.69 -25.42 -19.38
N GLU A 613 25.45 -25.57 -18.95
CA GLU A 613 25.04 -26.23 -17.72
C GLU A 613 24.18 -27.45 -18.08
N LEU A 614 24.54 -28.60 -17.53
CA LEU A 614 23.78 -29.84 -17.59
C LEU A 614 23.16 -30.11 -16.22
N THR A 615 21.84 -30.26 -16.19
CA THR A 615 21.09 -30.65 -14.98
C THR A 615 20.39 -31.98 -15.25
N PHE A 616 20.50 -32.94 -14.34
CA PHE A 616 19.85 -34.26 -14.45
C PHE A 616 19.54 -34.82 -13.06
N ALA A 617 18.46 -35.59 -12.94
CA ALA A 617 18.11 -36.26 -11.70
C ALA A 617 19.05 -37.46 -11.48
N THR A 618 19.40 -37.71 -10.23
CA THR A 618 20.25 -38.85 -9.86
C THR A 618 19.51 -39.77 -8.91
N LYS A 619 19.69 -41.09 -9.09
CA LYS A 619 19.08 -42.10 -8.23
C LYS A 619 20.04 -42.47 -7.11
N LEU A 620 19.54 -42.50 -5.88
CA LEU A 620 20.30 -42.84 -4.69
C LEU A 620 21.03 -44.18 -4.87
N GLY A 621 22.35 -44.18 -4.65
CA GLY A 621 23.18 -45.38 -4.72
C GLY A 621 23.67 -45.78 -6.12
N LEU A 622 23.31 -45.05 -7.16
CA LEU A 622 23.92 -45.18 -8.49
C LEU A 622 25.12 -44.23 -8.66
N SER A 623 25.92 -44.46 -9.70
CA SER A 623 26.97 -43.53 -10.15
C SER A 623 26.70 -43.11 -11.58
N TYR A 624 27.16 -41.92 -11.93
CA TYR A 624 26.93 -41.31 -13.23
C TYR A 624 28.22 -40.77 -13.82
N LYS A 625 28.24 -40.64 -15.14
CA LYS A 625 29.26 -39.94 -15.89
C LYS A 625 28.67 -39.07 -16.97
N ILE A 626 29.38 -37.99 -17.29
CA ILE A 626 29.09 -37.14 -18.44
C ILE A 626 30.07 -37.48 -19.54
N GLU A 627 29.53 -37.75 -20.73
CA GLU A 627 30.31 -38.04 -21.91
C GLU A 627 30.03 -36.99 -22.99
N LYS A 628 31.04 -36.67 -23.81
CA LYS A 628 30.90 -35.80 -24.99
C LYS A 628 31.26 -36.51 -26.29
N SER A 629 30.69 -36.04 -27.39
CA SER A 629 31.00 -36.51 -28.75
C SER A 629 30.77 -35.42 -29.78
N SER A 630 31.51 -35.44 -30.88
CA SER A 630 31.24 -34.58 -32.05
C SER A 630 30.11 -35.12 -32.94
N LEU A 631 29.68 -36.37 -32.74
CA LEU A 631 28.58 -37.02 -33.45
C LEU A 631 27.66 -37.77 -32.48
N LEU A 632 26.36 -37.48 -32.53
CA LEU A 632 25.36 -38.13 -31.67
C LEU A 632 25.29 -39.65 -31.88
N THR A 633 25.57 -40.13 -33.09
CA THR A 633 25.55 -41.56 -33.45
C THR A 633 26.87 -42.28 -33.19
N SER A 634 27.88 -41.60 -32.63
CA SER A 634 29.18 -42.21 -32.34
C SER A 634 29.02 -43.38 -31.36
N VAL A 635 29.76 -44.47 -31.61
CA VAL A 635 29.91 -45.59 -30.67
C VAL A 635 30.99 -45.33 -29.62
N SER A 636 31.83 -44.32 -29.84
CA SER A 636 32.92 -43.91 -28.94
C SER A 636 32.66 -42.49 -28.46
N TRP A 637 32.33 -42.36 -27.17
CA TRP A 637 32.15 -41.08 -26.49
C TRP A 637 33.32 -40.85 -25.53
N GLN A 638 33.72 -39.60 -25.34
CA GLN A 638 34.80 -39.24 -24.43
C GLN A 638 34.23 -38.89 -23.06
N ASP A 639 34.76 -39.50 -22.01
CA ASP A 639 34.42 -39.13 -20.63
C ASP A 639 34.88 -37.69 -20.33
N VAL A 640 33.97 -36.89 -19.79
CA VAL A 640 34.20 -35.51 -19.35
C VAL A 640 34.32 -35.45 -17.84
N GLU A 641 33.40 -36.12 -17.15
CA GLU A 641 33.37 -36.29 -15.70
C GLU A 641 32.83 -37.70 -15.42
N THR A 642 33.39 -38.38 -14.42
CA THR A 642 33.06 -39.77 -14.06
C THR A 642 32.86 -39.86 -12.55
N SER A 643 32.21 -40.90 -12.06
CA SER A 643 31.99 -41.13 -10.63
C SER A 643 31.16 -40.02 -9.95
N ILE A 644 30.20 -39.46 -10.67
CA ILE A 644 29.22 -38.52 -10.11
C ILE A 644 28.26 -39.33 -9.21
N PRO A 645 28.23 -39.07 -7.90
CA PRO A 645 27.39 -39.84 -6.99
C PRO A 645 25.91 -39.57 -7.24
N GLY A 646 25.11 -40.62 -7.23
CA GLY A 646 23.66 -40.52 -7.22
C GLY A 646 23.15 -40.35 -5.80
N THR A 647 22.63 -39.16 -5.52
CA THR A 647 22.22 -38.73 -4.18
C THR A 647 20.70 -38.69 -4.01
N GLY A 648 19.92 -38.99 -5.06
CA GLY A 648 18.46 -38.74 -5.10
C GLY A 648 18.14 -37.35 -5.65
N GLN A 649 18.99 -36.36 -5.35
CA GLN A 649 18.85 -34.97 -5.78
C GLN A 649 19.23 -34.73 -7.26
N LEU A 650 18.93 -33.51 -7.72
CA LEU A 650 19.44 -32.97 -8.98
C LEU A 650 20.97 -32.81 -8.94
N ALA A 651 21.64 -33.26 -9.99
CA ALA A 651 23.04 -32.95 -10.27
C ALA A 651 23.13 -31.87 -11.34
N THR A 652 23.71 -30.71 -10.99
CA THR A 652 24.04 -29.63 -11.93
C THR A 652 25.55 -29.59 -12.18
N ARG A 653 25.97 -29.51 -13.45
CA ARG A 653 27.37 -29.45 -13.87
C ARG A 653 27.60 -28.43 -14.97
N GLN A 654 28.64 -27.62 -14.83
CA GLN A 654 29.02 -26.60 -15.80
C GLN A 654 30.26 -27.01 -16.59
N TYR A 655 30.20 -26.85 -17.90
CA TYR A 655 31.27 -27.22 -18.81
C TYR A 655 31.57 -26.11 -19.82
N PRO A 656 32.85 -25.77 -20.02
CA PRO A 656 33.22 -24.76 -20.97
C PRO A 656 33.06 -25.29 -22.41
N ILE A 657 32.64 -24.41 -23.31
CA ILE A 657 32.53 -24.67 -24.75
C ILE A 657 33.90 -24.32 -25.37
N THR A 658 34.89 -25.21 -25.19
CA THR A 658 36.30 -24.93 -25.56
C THR A 658 36.69 -25.36 -26.97
N GLU A 659 35.81 -26.02 -27.73
CA GLU A 659 36.19 -26.72 -28.96
C GLU A 659 35.37 -26.27 -30.19
N THR A 660 36.09 -26.11 -31.31
CA THR A 660 35.57 -26.24 -32.68
C THR A 660 35.69 -27.71 -33.08
N PRO A 661 34.57 -28.44 -33.22
CA PRO A 661 33.67 -28.30 -34.36
C PRO A 661 32.36 -27.55 -34.02
N SER A 662 31.57 -27.23 -35.05
CA SER A 662 30.33 -26.43 -34.94
C SER A 662 29.21 -27.06 -34.08
N GLN A 663 29.39 -28.28 -33.58
CA GLN A 663 28.41 -28.99 -32.75
C GLN A 663 29.11 -30.02 -31.86
N VAL A 664 28.83 -29.99 -30.56
CA VAL A 664 29.25 -30.98 -29.56
C VAL A 664 28.00 -31.50 -28.88
N PHE A 665 27.89 -32.82 -28.73
CA PHE A 665 26.81 -33.50 -28.03
C PHE A 665 27.31 -33.94 -26.66
N TYR A 666 26.45 -33.80 -25.66
CA TYR A 666 26.67 -34.28 -24.31
C TYR A 666 25.60 -35.31 -23.97
N ARG A 667 25.96 -36.30 -23.17
CA ARG A 667 24.99 -37.20 -22.55
C ARG A 667 25.42 -37.54 -21.14
N MET A 668 24.44 -37.76 -20.28
CA MET A 668 24.62 -38.44 -19.01
C MET A 668 24.49 -39.94 -19.23
N ARG A 669 25.29 -40.73 -18.51
CA ARG A 669 25.22 -42.19 -18.51
C ARG A 669 25.41 -42.71 -17.09
N ARG A 670 24.61 -43.69 -16.69
CA ARG A 670 24.81 -44.46 -15.47
C ARG A 670 26.05 -45.35 -15.60
N GLU A 671 26.86 -45.42 -14.55
CA GLU A 671 28.06 -46.26 -14.44
C GLU A 671 27.78 -47.62 -13.80
#